data_AF-A0A077Z8W9-F1
#
_entry.id   AF-A0A077Z8W9-F1
#
_cell.length_a   1.000
_cell.length_b   1.000
_cell.length_c   1.000
_cell.angle_alpha   90.00
_cell.angle_beta   90.00
_cell.angle_gamma   90.00
#
_symmetry.space_group_name_H-M   'P 1'
#
loop_
_entity.id
_entity.type
_entity.pdbx_description
1 polymer ?
#
loop_
_entity_poly.entity_id
_entity_poly.type
_entity_poly.pdbx_seq_one_letter_code
_entity_poly.pdbx_strand_id
1 'polypeptide(L)'
;MHDVAISIHVNLPKNSSSLRTLFYSSVLHAPVEWAQRKDLIYVTICVEDCKDPKIDITNERLDFSGVGGTPKQQYEAHVEFFGEVDSSKVRRIESDRKIQLVINKKESGPFWPRLLKDKAKVWWCKIDFNKWKDEDDTGSLDNFDPLYDVGVTGNVFVFTTSFNSLGLGCRNAATTAKRSSSIAARYLGQPSPSSHPHLIGKDCVTPGISKVEYAERRANFWRRCWTHSAVKNQIILIPAATVSLAAPDVPYVFRQDSDFFYLTGLREPASLLILYGSENTPKAAIFVAERNKTKELWDGPMAGTDGAQWLTGVDWAATHSSIVEFVQGYVSTCNPHSTSAWSVRKDRTKGNTSYRLSVEILENAGMSVQSGSKVLHELRWRKSPAEIDLMRRVCSIGSEAMASTIKFSSAGQEENVLIGKMDFECRLLGAEKLAYPPVVGAGDRANTIHYLDANQLICENELILMDAGCEFGGYVSDITRTWPSSTSFTGPQALLYDILYDCQLHLIDGLRQRRLGDLRSTYMEMLVRLGLGLQSVGILPKNFRAADMLQMSGKICPHHVGHYLGLDVHDTGDVAKDRPLEPGVIITVEPGLYFNSDREDIPQPFRGIGMRIEDDVLITDTGVEVLTDCCPKSRTDLEALRRR
;
A
#
# COMPACT_ATOMS: atom_id res chain seq x y z
N MET A 1 -44.78 30.92 -7.54
CA MET A 1 -43.68 31.71 -6.94
C MET A 1 -42.41 30.94 -7.23
N HIS A 2 -41.84 31.20 -8.41
CA HIS A 2 -40.50 31.80 -8.58
C HIS A 2 -39.38 30.84 -8.15
N ASP A 3 -38.99 29.95 -9.07
CA ASP A 3 -37.65 29.39 -9.13
C ASP A 3 -37.18 29.40 -10.59
N VAL A 4 -36.12 30.17 -10.84
CA VAL A 4 -35.50 30.41 -12.14
C VAL A 4 -34.34 29.42 -12.28
N ALA A 5 -34.47 28.45 -13.17
CA ALA A 5 -33.38 27.58 -13.59
C ALA A 5 -32.50 28.31 -14.63
N ILE A 6 -31.23 28.55 -14.28
CA ILE A 6 -30.23 29.08 -15.21
C ILE A 6 -29.67 27.90 -16.03
N SER A 7 -30.08 27.81 -17.29
CA SER A 7 -29.49 26.93 -18.30
C SER A 7 -28.37 27.66 -19.03
N ILE A 8 -27.14 27.16 -18.92
CA ILE A 8 -25.99 27.66 -19.69
C ILE A 8 -25.97 26.93 -21.04
N HIS A 9 -26.36 27.63 -22.11
CA HIS A 9 -26.21 27.19 -23.49
C HIS A 9 -24.82 27.57 -24.02
N VAL A 10 -24.03 26.56 -24.39
CA VAL A 10 -22.83 26.74 -25.21
C VAL A 10 -23.22 26.45 -26.67
N ASN A 11 -23.21 27.51 -27.49
CA ASN A 11 -23.42 27.45 -28.94
C ASN A 11 -22.19 26.87 -29.63
N LEU A 12 -22.37 25.79 -30.40
CA LEU A 12 -21.41 25.34 -31.42
C LEU A 12 -22.01 25.54 -32.82
N PRO A 13 -21.20 25.90 -33.84
CA PRO A 13 -21.70 26.39 -35.12
C PRO A 13 -22.23 25.26 -36.01
N LYS A 14 -23.34 25.55 -36.70
CA LYS A 14 -23.95 24.72 -37.76
C LYS A 14 -23.29 25.03 -39.10
N ASN A 15 -22.67 24.04 -39.73
CA ASN A 15 -22.40 23.87 -41.16
C ASN A 15 -21.62 22.55 -41.30
N SER A 16 -21.80 21.63 -42.24
CA SER A 16 -22.71 21.44 -43.36
C SER A 16 -22.42 20.01 -43.87
N SER A 17 -23.47 19.26 -44.19
CA SER A 17 -23.54 18.09 -45.08
C SER A 17 -22.22 17.58 -45.73
N SER A 18 -21.65 16.53 -45.15
CA SER A 18 -21.20 15.28 -45.79
C SER A 18 -20.23 14.64 -44.81
N LEU A 19 -20.54 13.44 -44.31
CA LEU A 19 -19.56 12.42 -43.94
C LEU A 19 -20.35 11.22 -43.41
N ARG A 20 -20.35 10.21 -44.29
CA ARG A 20 -20.89 8.88 -44.11
C ARG A 20 -20.46 8.30 -42.76
N THR A 21 -21.39 7.59 -42.14
CA THR A 21 -21.21 6.41 -41.29
C THR A 21 -19.79 5.81 -41.40
N LEU A 22 -18.88 6.19 -40.51
CA LEU A 22 -17.61 5.51 -40.31
C LEU A 22 -17.82 4.52 -39.16
N PHE A 23 -18.25 3.31 -39.50
CA PHE A 23 -18.02 2.14 -38.66
C PHE A 23 -16.51 1.96 -38.52
N TYR A 24 -15.89 2.53 -37.47
CA TYR A 24 -14.53 2.15 -37.09
C TYR A 24 -14.62 0.77 -36.42
N SER A 25 -14.31 -0.28 -37.17
CA SER A 25 -14.00 -1.59 -36.59
C SER A 25 -12.67 -1.47 -35.83
N SER A 26 -12.73 -0.97 -34.59
CA SER A 26 -11.54 -0.86 -33.73
C SER A 26 -11.39 -2.14 -32.93
N VAL A 27 -10.51 -3.02 -33.41
CA VAL A 27 -9.99 -4.13 -32.62
C VAL A 27 -9.17 -3.54 -31.47
N LEU A 28 -9.44 -3.97 -30.23
CA LEU A 28 -8.71 -3.54 -29.04
C LEU A 28 -7.56 -4.51 -28.72
N HIS A 29 -6.52 -4.02 -28.05
CA HIS A 29 -5.51 -4.90 -27.48
C HIS A 29 -6.04 -5.61 -26.23
N ALA A 30 -5.96 -6.94 -26.20
CA ALA A 30 -6.29 -7.70 -25.00
C ALA A 30 -5.25 -7.42 -23.90
N PRO A 31 -5.66 -7.09 -22.66
CA PRO A 31 -4.72 -7.01 -21.55
C PRO A 31 -4.09 -8.38 -21.27
N VAL A 32 -2.76 -8.41 -21.14
CA VAL A 32 -1.97 -9.60 -20.88
C VAL A 32 -1.17 -9.41 -19.59
N GLU A 33 -1.23 -10.39 -18.70
CA GLU A 33 -0.37 -10.49 -17.53
C GLU A 33 0.57 -11.68 -17.67
N TRP A 34 1.81 -11.59 -17.20
CA TRP A 34 2.75 -12.70 -17.30
C TRP A 34 3.61 -12.88 -16.05
N ALA A 35 3.99 -14.13 -15.79
CA ALA A 35 4.94 -14.49 -14.77
C ALA A 35 5.83 -15.63 -15.24
N GLN A 36 6.84 -15.99 -14.47
CA GLN A 36 7.72 -17.11 -14.83
C GLN A 36 8.22 -17.90 -13.64
N ARG A 37 8.66 -19.11 -13.94
CA ARG A 37 9.52 -19.96 -13.10
C ARG A 37 10.80 -20.24 -13.90
N LYS A 38 11.69 -21.03 -13.29
CA LYS A 38 12.89 -21.53 -13.95
C LYS A 38 12.59 -22.11 -15.34
N ASP A 39 11.60 -23.01 -15.43
CA ASP A 39 11.33 -23.79 -16.65
C ASP A 39 10.01 -23.41 -17.36
N LEU A 40 9.24 -22.47 -16.81
CA LEU A 40 7.87 -22.18 -17.24
C LEU A 40 7.65 -20.67 -17.39
N ILE A 41 6.76 -20.29 -18.30
CA ILE A 41 6.13 -18.98 -18.35
C ILE A 41 4.62 -19.13 -18.15
N TYR A 42 4.02 -18.20 -17.40
CA TYR A 42 2.59 -18.03 -17.26
C TYR A 42 2.19 -16.82 -18.10
N VAL A 43 1.19 -16.99 -18.96
CA VAL A 43 0.59 -15.88 -19.72
C VAL A 43 -0.92 -15.90 -19.49
N THR A 44 -1.46 -14.82 -18.95
CA THR A 44 -2.88 -14.65 -18.65
C THR A 44 -3.44 -13.57 -19.57
N ILE A 45 -4.45 -13.91 -20.37
CA ILE A 45 -5.21 -12.96 -21.20
C ILE A 45 -6.47 -12.59 -20.43
N CYS A 46 -6.62 -11.31 -20.09
CA CYS A 46 -7.68 -10.78 -19.23
C CYS A 46 -8.81 -10.20 -20.09
N VAL A 47 -9.58 -11.07 -20.75
CA VAL A 47 -10.79 -10.70 -21.49
C VAL A 47 -11.97 -11.46 -20.88
N GLU A 48 -12.88 -10.73 -20.27
CA GLU A 48 -14.10 -11.27 -19.64
C GLU A 48 -15.09 -11.77 -20.69
N ASP A 49 -15.85 -12.81 -20.35
CA ASP A 49 -16.87 -13.46 -21.17
C ASP A 49 -16.43 -13.76 -22.61
N CYS A 50 -15.15 -14.05 -22.82
CA CYS A 50 -14.63 -14.33 -24.14
C CYS A 50 -15.05 -15.74 -24.59
N LYS A 51 -16.07 -15.81 -25.45
CA LYS A 51 -16.55 -17.08 -26.02
C LYS A 51 -15.77 -17.44 -27.28
N ASP A 52 -15.36 -18.69 -27.38
CA ASP A 52 -14.62 -19.29 -28.50
C ASP A 52 -13.35 -18.52 -28.94
N PRO A 53 -12.41 -18.23 -28.02
CA PRO A 53 -11.19 -17.52 -28.37
C PRO A 53 -10.29 -18.35 -29.28
N LYS A 54 -9.78 -17.72 -30.34
CA LYS A 54 -8.76 -18.31 -31.22
C LYS A 54 -7.39 -18.00 -30.65
N ILE A 55 -6.66 -19.06 -30.30
CA ILE A 55 -5.32 -18.98 -29.73
C ILE A 55 -4.40 -19.85 -30.59
N ASP A 56 -3.37 -19.24 -31.17
CA ASP A 56 -2.31 -19.93 -31.90
C ASP A 56 -0.98 -19.70 -31.18
N ILE A 57 -0.23 -20.77 -30.94
CA ILE A 57 1.04 -20.73 -30.20
C ILE A 57 2.08 -21.48 -31.01
N THR A 58 3.09 -20.75 -31.46
CA THR A 58 4.30 -21.33 -32.05
C THR A 58 5.42 -21.31 -31.01
N ASN A 59 6.58 -21.86 -31.36
CA ASN A 59 7.75 -21.80 -30.48
C ASN A 59 8.26 -20.37 -30.25
N GLU A 60 7.84 -19.40 -31.06
CA GLU A 60 8.35 -18.02 -31.03
C GLU A 60 7.28 -16.98 -30.68
N ARG A 61 5.99 -17.29 -30.82
CA ARG A 61 4.93 -16.31 -30.56
C ARG A 61 3.62 -16.94 -30.09
N LEU A 62 2.79 -16.11 -29.48
CA LEU A 62 1.40 -16.35 -29.11
C LEU A 62 0.53 -15.30 -29.79
N ASP A 63 -0.47 -15.75 -30.55
CA ASP A 63 -1.50 -14.93 -31.18
C ASP A 63 -2.85 -15.27 -30.55
N PHE A 64 -3.58 -14.25 -30.12
CA PHE A 64 -4.93 -14.35 -29.57
C PHE A 64 -5.88 -13.44 -30.34
N SER A 65 -7.07 -13.94 -30.64
CA SER A 65 -8.22 -13.12 -31.05
C SER A 65 -9.51 -13.65 -30.43
N GLY A 66 -10.38 -12.76 -29.99
CA GLY A 66 -11.65 -13.14 -29.38
C GLY A 66 -12.58 -11.95 -29.18
N VAL A 67 -13.87 -12.23 -28.96
CA VAL A 67 -14.87 -11.21 -28.64
C VAL A 67 -15.25 -11.35 -27.17
N GLY A 68 -15.20 -10.26 -26.41
CA GLY A 68 -15.49 -10.30 -24.98
C GLY A 68 -15.78 -8.93 -24.35
N GLY A 69 -15.96 -8.95 -23.03
CA GLY A 69 -16.39 -7.84 -22.20
C GLY A 69 -17.87 -7.50 -22.35
N THR A 70 -18.39 -6.70 -21.43
CA THR A 70 -19.76 -6.15 -21.46
C THR A 70 -20.17 -5.54 -22.80
N PRO A 71 -19.30 -4.79 -23.53
CA PRO A 71 -19.66 -4.24 -24.85
C PRO A 71 -19.52 -5.25 -26.02
N LYS A 72 -19.12 -6.50 -25.78
CA LYS A 72 -18.84 -7.53 -26.82
C LYS A 72 -17.90 -7.02 -27.92
N GLN A 73 -16.74 -6.52 -27.50
CA GLN A 73 -15.76 -5.93 -28.40
C GLN A 73 -14.73 -6.95 -28.89
N GLN A 74 -14.19 -6.76 -30.09
CA GLN A 74 -13.13 -7.61 -30.62
C GLN A 74 -11.79 -7.24 -29.98
N TYR A 75 -11.10 -8.23 -29.43
CA TYR A 75 -9.78 -8.11 -28.82
C TYR A 75 -8.75 -8.97 -29.55
N GLU A 76 -7.53 -8.46 -29.67
CA GLU A 76 -6.37 -9.17 -30.20
C GLU A 76 -5.14 -8.96 -29.32
N ALA A 77 -4.28 -9.98 -29.22
CA ALA A 77 -2.96 -9.86 -28.60
C ALA A 77 -1.93 -10.66 -29.39
N HIS A 78 -0.78 -10.03 -29.62
CA HIS A 78 0.35 -10.60 -30.34
C HIS A 78 1.58 -10.52 -29.44
N VAL A 79 2.06 -11.67 -28.98
CA VAL A 79 3.18 -11.79 -28.04
C VAL A 79 4.28 -12.55 -28.75
N GLU A 80 5.30 -11.86 -29.25
CA GLU A 80 6.55 -12.50 -29.67
C GLU A 80 7.42 -12.75 -28.44
N PHE A 81 7.72 -14.02 -28.14
CA PHE A 81 8.42 -14.41 -26.93
C PHE A 81 9.90 -13.99 -26.94
N PHE A 82 10.43 -13.67 -25.76
CA PHE A 82 11.84 -13.33 -25.56
C PHE A 82 12.80 -14.45 -25.96
N GLY A 83 12.42 -15.71 -25.71
CA GLY A 83 13.13 -16.91 -26.14
C GLY A 83 12.17 -17.97 -26.66
N GLU A 84 12.72 -19.09 -27.15
CA GLU A 84 11.90 -20.18 -27.66
C GLU A 84 11.15 -20.92 -26.54
N VAL A 85 9.89 -21.26 -26.81
CA VAL A 85 9.04 -22.08 -25.97
C VAL A 85 8.77 -23.45 -26.61
N ASP A 86 8.35 -24.42 -25.81
CA ASP A 86 7.85 -25.71 -26.29
C ASP A 86 6.33 -25.60 -26.52
N SER A 87 5.92 -25.26 -27.75
CA SER A 87 4.49 -25.13 -28.08
C SER A 87 3.71 -26.44 -27.99
N SER A 88 4.39 -27.59 -27.95
CA SER A 88 3.75 -28.90 -27.76
C SER A 88 3.30 -29.16 -26.32
N LYS A 89 3.81 -28.38 -25.36
CA LYS A 89 3.53 -28.52 -23.91
C LYS A 89 2.92 -27.26 -23.33
N VAL A 90 1.75 -26.89 -23.85
CA VAL A 90 0.97 -25.78 -23.30
C VAL A 90 -0.22 -26.31 -22.51
N ARG A 91 -0.34 -25.91 -21.25
CA ARG A 91 -1.54 -26.14 -20.44
C ARG A 91 -2.42 -24.90 -20.47
N ARG A 92 -3.66 -25.07 -20.93
CA ARG A 92 -4.68 -24.00 -21.00
C ARG A 92 -5.68 -24.16 -19.85
N ILE A 93 -5.98 -23.06 -19.16
CA ILE A 93 -6.95 -22.98 -18.07
C ILE A 93 -7.84 -21.76 -18.35
N GLU A 94 -9.09 -22.02 -18.69
CA GLU A 94 -10.07 -20.98 -19.02
C GLU A 94 -11.07 -20.78 -17.90
N SER A 95 -11.43 -19.52 -17.66
CA SER A 95 -12.59 -19.14 -16.88
C SER A 95 -13.37 -18.05 -17.63
N ASP A 96 -14.59 -17.75 -17.20
CA ASP A 96 -15.37 -16.66 -17.77
C ASP A 96 -14.70 -15.29 -17.63
N ARG A 97 -13.62 -15.14 -16.86
CA ARG A 97 -12.92 -13.86 -16.68
C ARG A 97 -11.58 -13.75 -17.40
N LYS A 98 -10.91 -14.89 -17.66
CA LYS A 98 -9.54 -14.91 -18.17
C LYS A 98 -9.14 -16.25 -18.76
N ILE A 99 -8.16 -16.20 -19.64
CA ILE A 99 -7.55 -17.38 -20.26
C ILE A 99 -6.09 -17.46 -19.80
N GLN A 100 -5.74 -18.51 -19.06
CA GLN A 100 -4.39 -18.73 -18.56
C GLN A 100 -3.69 -19.82 -19.34
N LEU A 101 -2.47 -19.52 -19.77
CA LEU A 101 -1.56 -20.42 -20.48
C LEU A 101 -0.35 -20.65 -19.60
N VAL A 102 -0.01 -21.92 -19.37
CA VAL A 102 1.26 -22.33 -18.77
C VAL A 102 2.07 -22.96 -19.89
N ILE A 103 3.19 -22.34 -20.25
CA ILE A 103 3.99 -22.68 -21.42
C ILE A 103 5.40 -23.04 -20.93
N ASN A 104 5.93 -24.17 -21.37
CA ASN A 104 7.29 -24.58 -21.03
C ASN A 104 8.31 -23.79 -21.86
N LYS A 105 9.40 -23.36 -21.24
CA LYS A 105 10.57 -22.86 -21.97
C LYS A 105 11.24 -24.02 -22.71
N LYS A 106 11.74 -23.79 -23.93
CA LYS A 106 12.42 -24.85 -24.70
C LYS A 106 13.75 -25.25 -24.06
N GLU A 107 14.49 -24.26 -23.57
CA GLU A 107 15.71 -24.45 -22.80
C GLU A 107 15.48 -23.97 -21.36
N SER A 108 15.68 -24.87 -20.40
CA SER A 108 15.80 -24.50 -18.99
C SER A 108 17.03 -23.62 -18.82
N GLY A 109 16.83 -22.35 -18.47
CA GLY A 109 17.88 -21.34 -18.45
C GLY A 109 17.58 -20.21 -17.46
N PRO A 110 18.34 -19.11 -17.50
CA PRO A 110 18.06 -17.96 -16.66
C PRO A 110 16.64 -17.43 -16.90
N PHE A 111 16.09 -16.79 -15.88
CA PHE A 111 14.80 -16.13 -15.94
C PHE A 111 14.85 -15.05 -17.03
N TRP A 112 13.76 -14.95 -17.79
CA TRP A 112 13.67 -13.98 -18.87
C TRP A 112 13.51 -12.58 -18.27
N PRO A 113 14.28 -11.58 -18.71
CA PRO A 113 14.13 -10.22 -18.19
C PRO A 113 12.81 -9.56 -18.61
N ARG A 114 12.11 -10.13 -19.60
CA ARG A 114 10.83 -9.65 -20.15
C ARG A 114 10.15 -10.77 -20.93
N LEU A 115 8.83 -10.67 -21.13
CA LEU A 115 8.09 -11.62 -21.96
C LEU A 115 8.39 -11.43 -23.45
N LEU A 116 8.48 -10.17 -23.88
CA LEU A 116 8.54 -9.81 -25.29
C LEU A 116 9.98 -9.82 -25.83
N LYS A 117 10.14 -10.26 -27.08
CA LYS A 117 11.40 -10.20 -27.82
C LYS A 117 11.93 -8.77 -27.90
N ASP A 118 11.08 -7.83 -28.30
CA ASP A 118 11.39 -6.40 -28.31
C ASP A 118 11.52 -5.84 -26.87
N LYS A 119 12.39 -4.83 -26.71
CA LYS A 119 12.53 -4.06 -25.48
C LYS A 119 11.45 -3.00 -25.32
N ALA A 120 10.57 -2.82 -26.31
CA ALA A 120 9.46 -1.88 -26.26
C ALA A 120 8.51 -2.17 -25.08
N LYS A 121 8.29 -1.16 -24.24
CA LYS A 121 7.32 -1.23 -23.14
C LYS A 121 5.92 -1.02 -23.69
N VAL A 122 5.17 -2.10 -23.87
CA VAL A 122 3.76 -2.04 -24.30
C VAL A 122 2.84 -1.85 -23.09
N TRP A 123 1.79 -1.05 -23.24
CA TRP A 123 0.87 -0.70 -22.15
C TRP A 123 -0.08 -1.84 -21.77
N TRP A 124 -0.31 -2.77 -22.70
CA TRP A 124 -1.25 -3.89 -22.55
C TRP A 124 -0.61 -5.14 -21.93
N CYS A 125 0.71 -5.21 -21.76
CA CYS A 125 1.41 -6.35 -21.13
C CYS A 125 2.02 -5.97 -19.77
N LYS A 126 1.68 -6.69 -18.70
CA LYS A 126 2.10 -6.40 -17.32
C LYS A 126 2.62 -7.66 -16.61
N ILE A 127 3.40 -7.48 -15.54
CA ILE A 127 3.86 -8.60 -14.71
C ILE A 127 2.73 -9.04 -13.75
N ASP A 128 2.47 -10.34 -13.69
CA ASP A 128 1.59 -10.98 -12.70
C ASP A 128 2.41 -11.24 -11.42
N PHE A 129 2.45 -10.26 -10.52
CA PHE A 129 3.19 -10.38 -9.26
C PHE A 129 2.64 -11.45 -8.31
N ASN A 130 1.37 -11.86 -8.46
CA ASN A 130 0.81 -12.96 -7.66
C ASN A 130 1.44 -14.31 -8.04
N LYS A 131 1.87 -14.45 -9.30
CA LYS A 131 2.54 -15.64 -9.81
C LYS A 131 4.04 -15.44 -10.01
N TRP A 132 4.61 -14.24 -9.93
CA TRP A 132 6.04 -14.01 -10.15
C TRP A 132 6.90 -14.76 -9.12
N LYS A 133 8.12 -15.15 -9.51
CA LYS A 133 9.14 -15.68 -8.60
C LYS A 133 10.51 -15.22 -9.13
N ASP A 134 11.34 -14.64 -8.27
CA ASP A 134 12.67 -14.16 -8.65
C ASP A 134 13.70 -15.30 -8.67
N GLU A 135 14.82 -15.09 -9.38
CA GLU A 135 15.96 -16.03 -9.43
C GLU A 135 16.51 -16.35 -8.05
N ASP A 136 16.48 -15.38 -7.15
CA ASP A 136 17.04 -15.47 -5.80
C ASP A 136 16.19 -16.33 -4.84
N ASP A 137 14.96 -16.69 -5.21
CA ASP A 137 14.07 -17.56 -4.40
C ASP A 137 14.24 -19.06 -4.72
N THR A 138 15.38 -19.44 -5.28
CA THR A 138 15.71 -20.83 -5.62
C THR A 138 16.60 -21.49 -4.54
N GLY A 139 16.12 -21.52 -3.30
CA GLY A 139 16.81 -22.15 -2.15
C GLY A 139 15.93 -23.13 -1.37
N SER A 140 16.19 -24.44 -1.58
CA SER A 140 15.97 -25.59 -0.68
C SER A 140 14.68 -25.68 0.15
N LEU A 141 13.65 -26.34 -0.40
CA LEU A 141 12.68 -27.12 0.37
C LEU A 141 12.82 -28.59 -0.02
N ASP A 142 14.03 -29.14 0.14
CA ASP A 142 14.35 -30.57 0.05
C ASP A 142 15.59 -30.82 0.93
N ASN A 143 15.41 -30.76 2.25
CA ASN A 143 16.09 -31.59 3.27
C ASN A 143 15.94 -30.96 4.65
N PHE A 144 15.27 -31.71 5.51
CA PHE A 144 15.04 -31.49 6.92
C PHE A 144 16.23 -32.05 7.71
N ASP A 145 16.93 -31.25 8.50
CA ASP A 145 17.53 -31.71 9.77
C ASP A 145 17.85 -30.49 10.68
N PRO A 146 17.37 -30.43 11.94
CA PRO A 146 17.57 -29.29 12.83
C PRO A 146 18.58 -29.60 13.94
N LEU A 147 19.76 -28.96 13.96
CA LEU A 147 20.63 -28.85 15.15
C LEU A 147 21.82 -27.90 14.92
N TYR A 148 22.40 -27.37 16.00
CA TYR A 148 23.52 -26.40 16.14
C TYR A 148 23.07 -24.92 16.21
N ASP A 149 22.76 -24.37 17.39
CA ASP A 149 23.56 -24.10 18.61
C ASP A 149 24.45 -22.83 18.52
N VAL A 150 23.89 -21.78 19.15
CA VAL A 150 24.44 -20.66 19.92
C VAL A 150 25.92 -20.26 19.78
N GLY A 151 26.16 -18.97 19.53
CA GLY A 151 27.36 -18.27 20.01
C GLY A 151 27.61 -16.91 19.34
N VAL A 152 27.32 -15.79 20.00
CA VAL A 152 28.26 -14.96 20.78
C VAL A 152 28.48 -13.57 20.12
N THR A 153 27.88 -12.56 20.75
CA THR A 153 28.30 -11.15 20.95
C THR A 153 29.04 -10.36 19.86
N GLY A 154 28.50 -9.19 19.50
CA GLY A 154 29.20 -8.16 18.71
C GLY A 154 28.70 -6.74 19.02
N ASN A 155 29.34 -6.13 20.02
CA ASN A 155 29.46 -4.70 20.37
C ASN A 155 28.57 -3.64 19.68
N VAL A 156 27.74 -2.99 20.49
CA VAL A 156 27.19 -1.65 20.25
C VAL A 156 28.29 -0.61 20.51
N PHE A 157 28.75 0.09 19.48
CA PHE A 157 29.59 1.28 19.61
C PHE A 157 28.70 2.53 19.59
N VAL A 158 28.57 3.19 20.74
CA VAL A 158 28.05 4.56 20.85
C VAL A 158 29.22 5.51 20.59
N PHE A 159 29.21 6.22 19.46
CA PHE A 159 30.13 7.33 19.23
C PHE A 159 29.51 8.64 19.74
N THR A 160 29.92 9.07 20.92
CA THR A 160 29.88 10.47 21.33
C THR A 160 31.08 11.18 20.72
N THR A 161 30.88 12.05 19.72
CA THR A 161 31.92 12.97 19.25
C THR A 161 31.79 14.30 19.97
N SER A 162 32.74 14.54 20.89
CA SER A 162 33.01 15.81 21.52
C SER A 162 33.46 16.84 20.47
N PHE A 163 32.75 17.98 20.43
CA PHE A 163 33.19 19.18 19.73
C PHE A 163 34.41 19.78 20.43
N ASN A 164 35.54 19.92 19.73
CA ASN A 164 36.55 20.93 20.02
C ASN A 164 37.45 21.13 18.79
N SER A 165 37.20 22.18 18.03
CA SER A 165 38.27 22.91 17.33
C SER A 165 37.85 24.35 17.02
N LEU A 166 38.47 25.27 17.75
CA LEU A 166 39.08 26.51 17.25
C LEU A 166 38.19 27.55 16.54
N GLY A 167 37.66 28.46 17.36
CA GLY A 167 38.10 29.86 17.34
C GLY A 167 37.79 30.72 16.11
N LEU A 168 36.53 31.14 15.95
CA LEU A 168 36.15 32.44 15.38
C LEU A 168 34.65 32.69 15.60
N GLY A 169 34.28 33.70 16.39
CA GLY A 169 32.99 34.38 16.24
C GLY A 169 31.99 34.30 17.39
N CYS A 170 32.28 34.94 18.54
CA CYS A 170 31.24 35.33 19.51
C CYS A 170 30.17 36.31 18.91
N ARG A 171 30.30 36.74 17.64
CA ARG A 171 29.30 37.53 16.93
C ARG A 171 28.33 36.71 16.05
N ASN A 172 28.60 35.42 15.76
CA ASN A 172 27.72 34.60 14.91
C ASN A 172 26.59 33.89 15.67
N ALA A 173 26.81 33.53 16.95
CA ALA A 173 25.80 32.85 17.75
C ALA A 173 24.50 33.66 17.90
N ALA A 174 24.61 34.99 18.09
CA ALA A 174 23.44 35.87 18.22
C ALA A 174 22.65 35.98 16.91
N THR A 175 23.33 36.00 15.75
CA THR A 175 22.68 36.10 14.43
C THR A 175 21.98 34.79 14.06
N THR A 176 22.62 33.64 14.34
CA THR A 176 22.01 32.32 14.14
C THR A 176 20.83 32.11 15.09
N ALA A 177 20.94 32.51 16.36
CA ALA A 177 19.84 32.44 17.31
C ALA A 177 18.66 33.34 16.91
N LYS A 178 18.93 34.58 16.47
CA LYS A 178 17.87 35.48 15.94
C LYS A 178 17.18 34.88 14.71
N ARG A 179 17.94 34.37 13.73
CA ARG A 179 17.35 33.69 12.54
C ARG A 179 16.51 32.48 12.93
N SER A 180 17.02 31.64 13.83
CA SER A 180 16.26 30.48 14.34
C SER A 180 14.96 30.91 15.02
N SER A 181 14.98 32.01 15.79
CA SER A 181 13.76 32.52 16.46
C SER A 181 12.73 33.06 15.46
N SER A 182 13.15 33.77 14.40
CA SER A 182 12.23 34.27 13.38
C SER A 182 11.64 33.15 12.52
N ILE A 183 12.42 32.11 12.20
CA ILE A 183 11.93 30.93 11.48
C ILE A 183 10.93 30.18 12.36
N ALA A 184 11.26 29.95 13.63
CA ALA A 184 10.38 29.26 14.57
C ALA A 184 9.04 29.99 14.72
N ALA A 185 9.01 31.33 14.68
CA ALA A 185 7.76 32.08 14.79
C ALA A 185 6.84 31.99 13.56
N ARG A 186 7.33 31.51 12.40
CA ARG A 186 6.56 31.45 11.14
C ARG A 186 5.85 30.11 11.00
N TYR A 187 4.59 30.12 10.55
CA TYR A 187 3.93 28.89 10.08
C TYR A 187 4.54 28.42 8.75
N LEU A 188 5.00 27.16 8.71
CA LEU A 188 5.82 26.62 7.62
C LEU A 188 5.01 25.83 6.59
N GLY A 189 3.70 26.05 6.51
CA GLY A 189 2.80 25.24 5.67
C GLY A 189 2.36 23.91 6.29
N GLN A 190 2.93 23.54 7.43
CA GLN A 190 2.50 22.41 8.25
C GLN A 190 2.67 22.73 9.75
N PRO A 191 1.97 22.01 10.65
CA PRO A 191 2.19 22.10 12.08
C PRO A 191 3.66 21.90 12.46
N SER A 192 4.13 22.71 13.40
CA SER A 192 5.50 22.68 13.94
C SER A 192 5.45 22.85 15.47
N PRO A 193 6.54 22.55 16.20
CA PRO A 193 6.56 22.70 17.66
C PRO A 193 6.20 24.11 18.14
N SER A 194 6.54 25.12 17.34
CA SER A 194 6.30 26.52 17.65
C SER A 194 4.91 27.01 17.28
N SER A 195 4.33 26.51 16.19
CA SER A 195 3.00 26.92 15.72
C SER A 195 1.87 26.11 16.37
N HIS A 196 2.11 24.83 16.67
CA HIS A 196 1.13 23.88 17.18
C HIS A 196 1.72 23.00 18.30
N PRO A 197 2.13 23.58 19.45
CA PRO A 197 2.73 22.83 20.54
C PRO A 197 1.81 21.77 21.16
N HIS A 198 0.50 21.85 20.91
CA HIS A 198 -0.50 20.86 21.32
C HIS A 198 -0.54 19.62 20.40
N LEU A 199 0.04 19.69 19.20
CA LEU A 199 0.12 18.57 18.25
C LEU A 199 1.55 18.05 18.07
N ILE A 200 2.53 18.96 18.05
CA ILE A 200 3.93 18.65 17.74
C ILE A 200 4.81 18.93 18.96
N GLY A 201 5.48 17.90 19.46
CA GLY A 201 6.41 18.02 20.58
C GLY A 201 7.62 18.91 20.27
N LYS A 202 8.28 19.46 21.30
CA LYS A 202 9.33 20.50 21.19
C LYS A 202 10.42 20.22 20.14
N ASP A 203 10.84 18.96 20.02
CA ASP A 203 11.93 18.52 19.13
C ASP A 203 11.42 17.63 17.97
N CYS A 204 10.10 17.60 17.78
CA CYS A 204 9.43 16.78 16.78
C CYS A 204 9.22 17.51 15.47
N VAL A 205 9.17 16.74 14.37
CA VAL A 205 8.84 17.25 13.04
C VAL A 205 7.37 16.99 12.72
N THR A 206 6.86 15.86 13.20
CA THR A 206 5.48 15.38 13.08
C THR A 206 5.02 14.90 14.47
N PRO A 207 3.74 14.59 14.71
CA PRO A 207 3.30 14.08 16.00
C PRO A 207 4.15 12.88 16.43
N GLY A 208 4.72 12.90 17.63
CA GLY A 208 5.51 11.79 18.19
C GLY A 208 6.94 11.61 17.63
N ILE A 209 7.21 11.92 16.35
CA ILE A 209 8.51 11.62 15.73
C ILE A 209 9.49 12.79 15.81
N SER A 210 10.62 12.54 16.46
CA SER A 210 11.67 13.54 16.67
C SER A 210 12.47 13.84 15.39
N LYS A 211 13.08 15.03 15.33
CA LYS A 211 14.04 15.38 14.27
C LYS A 211 15.25 14.42 14.25
N VAL A 212 15.68 13.95 15.42
CA VAL A 212 16.76 12.98 15.58
C VAL A 212 16.40 11.66 14.92
N GLU A 213 15.19 11.16 15.15
CA GLU A 213 14.72 9.91 14.56
C GLU A 213 14.64 10.00 13.02
N TYR A 214 14.17 11.12 12.47
CA TYR A 214 14.23 11.34 11.02
C TYR A 214 15.67 11.32 10.48
N ALA A 215 16.63 11.89 11.21
CA ALA A 215 18.05 11.83 10.83
C ALA A 215 18.60 10.39 10.91
N GLU A 216 18.25 9.62 11.94
CA GLU A 216 18.61 8.21 12.09
C GLU A 216 18.04 7.35 10.97
N ARG A 217 16.78 7.57 10.57
CA ARG A 217 16.15 6.89 9.42
C ARG A 217 16.93 7.15 8.13
N ARG A 218 17.31 8.42 7.86
CA ARG A 218 18.17 8.77 6.71
C ARG A 218 19.53 8.08 6.78
N ALA A 219 20.18 8.08 7.95
CA ALA A 219 21.47 7.42 8.14
C ALA A 219 21.39 5.90 7.98
N ASN A 220 20.31 5.26 8.46
CA ASN A 220 20.05 3.83 8.29
C ASN A 220 19.82 3.48 6.82
N PHE A 221 19.03 4.28 6.11
CA PHE A 221 18.78 4.09 4.69
C PHE A 221 20.05 4.25 3.86
N TRP A 222 20.83 5.30 4.12
CA TRP A 222 22.16 5.50 3.53
C TRP A 222 23.04 4.26 3.69
N ARG A 223 23.24 3.81 4.94
CA ARG A 223 24.11 2.66 5.23
C ARG A 223 23.64 1.39 4.55
N ARG A 224 22.34 1.09 4.55
CA ARG A 224 21.82 -0.13 3.91
C ARG A 224 21.94 -0.09 2.40
N CYS A 225 21.70 1.05 1.75
CA CYS A 225 21.94 1.13 0.31
C CYS A 225 23.45 1.01 0.00
N TRP A 226 24.31 1.57 0.85
CA TRP A 226 25.77 1.41 0.74
C TRP A 226 26.22 -0.05 0.84
N THR A 227 25.68 -0.85 1.76
CA THR A 227 26.05 -2.28 1.87
C THR A 227 25.67 -3.10 0.63
N HIS A 228 24.72 -2.62 -0.18
CA HIS A 228 24.37 -3.22 -1.47
C HIS A 228 25.21 -2.68 -2.64
N SER A 229 26.13 -1.74 -2.39
CA SER A 229 26.96 -1.09 -3.41
C SER A 229 28.44 -1.07 -2.98
N ALA A 230 29.29 -1.82 -3.67
CA ALA A 230 30.75 -1.78 -3.45
C ALA A 230 31.39 -0.54 -4.12
N VAL A 231 31.02 0.67 -3.67
CA VAL A 231 31.37 1.95 -4.33
C VAL A 231 32.07 2.93 -3.37
N LYS A 232 32.66 4.00 -3.93
CA LYS A 232 33.33 5.08 -3.15
C LYS A 232 32.41 6.26 -2.85
N ASN A 233 31.36 6.44 -3.65
CA ASN A 233 30.39 7.51 -3.50
C ASN A 233 28.98 6.99 -3.76
N GLN A 234 27.98 7.66 -3.23
CA GLN A 234 26.59 7.32 -3.48
C GLN A 234 25.72 8.56 -3.54
N ILE A 235 24.69 8.51 -4.39
CA ILE A 235 23.59 9.48 -4.43
C ILE A 235 22.26 8.73 -4.37
N ILE A 236 21.33 9.20 -3.55
CA ILE A 236 20.00 8.62 -3.38
C ILE A 236 18.97 9.72 -3.57
N LEU A 237 18.05 9.52 -4.51
CA LEU A 237 16.97 10.46 -4.84
C LEU A 237 15.65 10.00 -4.22
N ILE A 238 15.05 10.82 -3.38
CA ILE A 238 13.79 10.53 -2.70
C ILE A 238 12.78 11.63 -3.06
N PRO A 239 11.93 11.41 -4.08
CA PRO A 239 11.00 12.43 -4.55
C PRO A 239 9.74 12.51 -3.67
N ALA A 240 9.26 13.73 -3.40
CA ALA A 240 7.94 13.96 -2.80
C ALA A 240 6.81 13.74 -3.81
N ALA A 241 5.60 13.51 -3.29
CA ALA A 241 4.37 13.48 -4.07
C ALA A 241 4.06 14.83 -4.69
N THR A 242 3.37 14.82 -5.83
CA THR A 242 2.82 16.02 -6.47
C THR A 242 1.34 16.21 -6.14
N VAL A 243 0.86 17.45 -6.24
CA VAL A 243 -0.58 17.76 -6.10
C VAL A 243 -1.36 17.04 -7.19
N SER A 244 -2.45 16.39 -6.81
CA SER A 244 -3.41 15.75 -7.72
C SER A 244 -4.70 16.58 -7.76
N LEU A 245 -5.31 16.68 -8.93
CA LEU A 245 -6.54 17.47 -9.13
C LEU A 245 -7.78 16.57 -9.16
N ALA A 246 -8.84 16.97 -8.45
CA ALA A 246 -10.14 16.32 -8.45
C ALA A 246 -11.01 16.77 -9.65
N ALA A 247 -10.88 18.03 -10.02
CA ALA A 247 -11.47 18.64 -11.20
C ALA A 247 -10.47 19.69 -11.74
N PRO A 248 -10.66 20.25 -12.95
CA PRO A 248 -9.81 21.35 -13.41
C PRO A 248 -9.68 22.44 -12.34
N ASP A 249 -8.44 22.77 -11.96
CA ASP A 249 -8.07 23.75 -10.93
C ASP A 249 -8.57 23.48 -9.50
N VAL A 250 -9.13 22.31 -9.20
CA VAL A 250 -9.56 21.92 -7.85
C VAL A 250 -8.66 20.80 -7.32
N PRO A 251 -7.77 21.06 -6.36
CA PRO A 251 -6.89 20.03 -5.82
C PRO A 251 -7.63 19.06 -4.88
N TYR A 252 -7.22 17.79 -4.89
CA TYR A 252 -7.49 16.91 -3.75
C TYR A 252 -6.72 17.39 -2.52
N VAL A 253 -7.17 16.99 -1.34
CA VAL A 253 -6.38 17.14 -0.10
C VAL A 253 -5.03 16.46 -0.29
N PHE A 254 -3.95 17.22 -0.07
CA PHE A 254 -2.59 16.71 -0.29
C PHE A 254 -2.25 15.57 0.69
N ARG A 255 -1.79 14.44 0.16
CA ARG A 255 -1.16 13.36 0.93
C ARG A 255 0.23 13.11 0.34
N GLN A 256 1.23 13.20 1.21
CA GLN A 256 2.63 13.02 0.85
C GLN A 256 2.91 11.57 0.42
N ASP A 257 3.99 11.36 -0.33
CA ASP A 257 4.55 10.04 -0.56
C ASP A 257 5.14 9.48 0.76
N SER A 258 4.76 8.26 1.12
CA SER A 258 5.10 7.66 2.41
C SER A 258 6.60 7.46 2.60
N ASP A 259 7.37 7.21 1.55
CA ASP A 259 8.83 7.05 1.63
C ASP A 259 9.53 8.40 1.85
N PHE A 260 9.09 9.43 1.13
CA PHE A 260 9.55 10.79 1.36
C PHE A 260 9.19 11.28 2.77
N PHE A 261 7.94 11.01 3.20
CA PHE A 261 7.46 11.39 4.52
C PHE A 261 8.24 10.67 5.63
N TYR A 262 8.51 9.38 5.49
CA TYR A 262 9.27 8.59 6.45
C TYR A 262 10.68 9.14 6.71
N LEU A 263 11.32 9.74 5.69
CA LEU A 263 12.69 10.25 5.76
C LEU A 263 12.80 11.74 6.12
N THR A 264 11.70 12.51 6.01
CA THR A 264 11.73 13.98 6.18
C THR A 264 10.70 14.56 7.13
N GLY A 265 9.52 13.94 7.25
CA GLY A 265 8.34 14.53 7.90
C GLY A 265 7.76 15.76 7.17
N LEU A 266 8.30 16.14 6.00
CA LEU A 266 7.88 17.32 5.25
C LEU A 266 6.65 17.01 4.37
N ARG A 267 5.66 17.90 4.41
CA ARG A 267 4.38 17.79 3.68
C ARG A 267 4.30 18.75 2.49
N GLU A 268 5.42 19.30 2.04
CA GLU A 268 5.44 20.13 0.83
C GLU A 268 5.43 19.27 -0.45
N PRO A 269 4.56 19.61 -1.43
CA PRO A 269 4.50 18.89 -2.70
C PRO A 269 5.75 19.13 -3.56
N ALA A 270 6.04 18.19 -4.46
CA ALA A 270 7.08 18.27 -5.49
C ALA A 270 8.53 18.50 -4.99
N SER A 271 8.74 18.48 -3.67
CA SER A 271 10.06 18.51 -3.04
C SER A 271 10.93 17.31 -3.47
N LEU A 272 12.25 17.41 -3.30
CA LEU A 272 13.18 16.31 -3.56
C LEU A 272 14.22 16.26 -2.44
N LEU A 273 14.30 15.14 -1.73
CA LEU A 273 15.40 14.86 -0.81
C LEU A 273 16.51 14.14 -1.59
N ILE A 274 17.75 14.58 -1.43
CA ILE A 274 18.94 13.94 -1.96
C ILE A 274 19.87 13.59 -0.80
N LEU A 275 20.20 12.30 -0.66
CA LEU A 275 21.31 11.85 0.20
C LEU A 275 22.53 11.64 -0.68
N TYR A 276 23.68 12.19 -0.30
CA TYR A 276 24.88 12.12 -1.13
C TYR A 276 26.17 12.16 -0.32
N GLY A 277 27.26 11.64 -0.89
CA GLY A 277 28.59 11.70 -0.29
C GLY A 277 29.35 10.38 -0.32
N SER A 278 30.28 10.24 0.63
CA SER A 278 31.09 9.04 0.85
C SER A 278 30.58 8.26 2.07
N GLU A 279 31.01 7.01 2.23
CA GLU A 279 30.54 6.07 3.27
C GLU A 279 30.37 6.72 4.64
N ASN A 280 31.42 7.41 5.10
CA ASN A 280 31.53 7.97 6.44
C ASN A 280 31.11 9.44 6.53
N THR A 281 30.71 10.06 5.42
CA THR A 281 30.33 11.48 5.38
C THR A 281 29.05 11.71 4.56
N PRO A 282 27.93 11.02 4.88
CA PRO A 282 26.66 11.29 4.21
C PRO A 282 26.18 12.71 4.51
N LYS A 283 25.60 13.35 3.50
CA LYS A 283 24.91 14.62 3.60
C LYS A 283 23.49 14.51 3.05
N ALA A 284 22.58 15.29 3.58
CA ALA A 284 21.21 15.42 3.14
C ALA A 284 20.95 16.84 2.61
N ALA A 285 20.51 16.93 1.36
CA ALA A 285 20.04 18.16 0.73
C ALA A 285 18.54 18.04 0.41
N ILE A 286 17.75 19.08 0.67
CA ILE A 286 16.34 19.13 0.27
C ILE A 286 16.07 20.26 -0.71
N PHE A 287 15.35 19.97 -1.78
CA PHE A 287 14.96 20.94 -2.81
C PHE A 287 13.47 21.18 -2.69
N VAL A 288 13.09 22.44 -2.45
CA VAL A 288 11.70 22.88 -2.22
C VAL A 288 11.31 23.99 -3.19
N ALA A 289 10.04 24.37 -3.19
CA ALA A 289 9.58 25.51 -3.96
C ALA A 289 10.16 26.83 -3.42
N GLU A 290 10.42 27.78 -4.31
CA GLU A 290 10.68 29.16 -3.89
C GLU A 290 9.41 29.76 -3.30
N ARG A 291 9.54 30.47 -2.18
CA ARG A 291 8.39 31.15 -1.57
C ARG A 291 7.84 32.19 -2.53
N ASN A 292 6.54 32.11 -2.80
CA ASN A 292 5.85 33.01 -3.71
C ASN A 292 4.60 33.55 -3.03
N LYS A 293 4.54 34.87 -2.77
CA LYS A 293 3.42 35.50 -2.05
C LYS A 293 2.07 35.26 -2.72
N THR A 294 2.03 35.27 -4.06
CA THR A 294 0.81 35.00 -4.81
C THR A 294 0.36 33.56 -4.61
N LYS A 295 1.29 32.60 -4.66
CA LYS A 295 0.94 31.18 -4.43
C LYS A 295 0.58 30.91 -2.97
N GLU A 296 1.29 31.52 -2.02
CA GLU A 296 0.98 31.42 -0.59
C GLU A 296 -0.41 32.00 -0.25
N LEU A 297 -0.93 32.95 -1.04
CA LEU A 297 -2.29 33.46 -0.90
C LEU A 297 -3.36 32.41 -1.27
N TRP A 298 -3.07 31.53 -2.23
CA TRP A 298 -4.01 30.50 -2.71
C TRP A 298 -3.85 29.17 -1.96
N ASP A 299 -2.61 28.70 -1.80
CA ASP A 299 -2.30 27.35 -1.31
C ASP A 299 -1.92 27.32 0.19
N GLY A 300 -1.75 28.51 0.80
CA GLY A 300 -1.22 28.67 2.14
C GLY A 300 0.30 28.80 2.22
N PRO A 301 0.85 29.11 3.40
CA PRO A 301 2.27 29.41 3.57
C PRO A 301 3.18 28.25 3.19
N MET A 302 4.41 28.56 2.75
CA MET A 302 5.45 27.57 2.48
C MET A 302 6.59 27.72 3.48
N ALA A 303 7.25 26.61 3.81
CA ALA A 303 8.44 26.61 4.64
C ALA A 303 9.58 27.39 3.97
N GLY A 304 9.71 27.28 2.65
CA GLY A 304 10.89 27.76 1.94
C GLY A 304 12.17 27.04 2.38
N THR A 305 13.32 27.45 1.88
CA THR A 305 14.59 26.75 2.15
C THR A 305 14.97 26.80 3.64
N ASP A 306 14.82 27.97 4.27
CA ASP A 306 15.15 28.17 5.68
C ASP A 306 14.22 27.39 6.63
N GLY A 307 12.92 27.37 6.34
CA GLY A 307 11.93 26.60 7.09
C GLY A 307 12.10 25.10 6.90
N ALA A 308 12.32 24.64 5.66
CA ALA A 308 12.53 23.23 5.37
C ALA A 308 13.78 22.69 6.06
N GLN A 309 14.90 23.44 6.01
CA GLN A 309 16.13 23.07 6.72
C GLN A 309 15.92 23.02 8.24
N TRP A 310 15.30 24.06 8.82
CA TRP A 310 15.04 24.12 10.25
C TRP A 310 14.14 22.98 10.73
N LEU A 311 13.08 22.66 9.97
CA LEU A 311 12.08 21.67 10.35
C LEU A 311 12.63 20.25 10.23
N THR A 312 13.23 19.90 9.09
CA THR A 312 13.65 18.52 8.77
C THR A 312 15.03 18.15 9.32
N GLY A 313 15.85 19.13 9.67
CA GLY A 313 17.21 18.92 10.16
C GLY A 313 18.18 18.40 9.10
N VAL A 314 17.92 18.67 7.81
CA VAL A 314 18.87 18.35 6.73
C VAL A 314 20.07 19.32 6.73
N ASP A 315 21.18 18.90 6.12
CA ASP A 315 22.41 19.70 6.07
C ASP A 315 22.26 20.95 5.22
N TRP A 316 21.50 20.86 4.12
CA TRP A 316 21.26 21.97 3.20
C TRP A 316 19.86 21.96 2.60
N ALA A 317 19.33 23.14 2.30
CA ALA A 317 18.07 23.30 1.59
C ALA A 317 18.21 24.34 0.47
N ALA A 318 17.61 24.06 -0.68
CA ALA A 318 17.63 24.94 -1.85
C ALA A 318 16.33 24.91 -2.63
N THR A 319 16.24 25.79 -3.61
CA THR A 319 15.09 25.86 -4.51
C THR A 319 15.25 24.88 -5.67
N HIS A 320 14.13 24.48 -6.28
CA HIS A 320 14.15 23.64 -7.48
C HIS A 320 15.00 24.21 -8.63
N SER A 321 15.16 25.54 -8.72
CA SER A 321 16.01 26.19 -9.74
C SER A 321 17.49 25.77 -9.66
N SER A 322 17.98 25.36 -8.49
CA SER A 322 19.38 24.94 -8.30
C SER A 322 19.60 23.44 -8.53
N ILE A 323 18.57 22.67 -8.91
CA ILE A 323 18.69 21.20 -9.00
C ILE A 323 19.72 20.76 -10.04
N VAL A 324 19.71 21.38 -11.22
CA VAL A 324 20.59 21.03 -12.34
C VAL A 324 22.04 21.28 -11.96
N GLU A 325 22.34 22.48 -11.45
CA GLU A 325 23.67 22.87 -10.98
C GLU A 325 24.17 21.94 -9.88
N PHE A 326 23.31 21.60 -8.91
CA PHE A 326 23.69 20.73 -7.81
C PHE A 326 24.05 19.31 -8.27
N VAL A 327 23.21 18.68 -9.10
CA VAL A 327 23.43 17.29 -9.54
C VAL A 327 24.62 17.22 -10.51
N GLN A 328 24.74 18.17 -11.45
CA GLN A 328 25.90 18.26 -12.34
C GLN A 328 27.19 18.54 -11.56
N GLY A 329 27.13 19.41 -10.55
CA GLY A 329 28.24 19.68 -9.65
C GLY A 329 28.68 18.41 -8.92
N TYR A 330 27.74 17.66 -8.34
CA TYR A 330 28.05 16.38 -7.69
C TYR A 330 28.69 15.38 -8.67
N VAL A 331 28.09 15.18 -9.84
CA VAL A 331 28.60 14.31 -10.90
C VAL A 331 30.05 14.67 -11.26
N SER A 332 30.36 15.97 -11.38
CA SER A 332 31.70 16.45 -11.75
C SER A 332 32.79 16.13 -10.71
N THR A 333 32.41 15.89 -9.46
CA THR A 333 33.33 15.57 -8.35
C THR A 333 33.55 14.07 -8.15
N CYS A 334 32.73 13.22 -8.76
CA CYS A 334 32.75 11.78 -8.56
C CYS A 334 33.16 11.05 -9.84
N ASN A 335 33.75 9.87 -9.71
CA ASN A 335 33.92 8.97 -10.85
C ASN A 335 32.65 8.11 -10.98
N PRO A 336 31.90 8.17 -12.10
CA PRO A 336 30.67 7.40 -12.31
C PRO A 336 30.84 5.89 -12.07
N HIS A 337 32.00 5.32 -12.42
CA HIS A 337 32.29 3.89 -12.21
C HIS A 337 32.45 3.49 -10.74
N SER A 338 32.60 4.47 -9.86
CA SER A 338 32.74 4.28 -8.41
C SER A 338 31.63 4.97 -7.62
N THR A 339 30.50 5.24 -8.28
CA THR A 339 29.36 5.95 -7.71
C THR A 339 28.08 5.16 -7.95
N SER A 340 27.36 4.80 -6.89
CA SER A 340 26.03 4.20 -7.02
C SER A 340 24.94 5.27 -6.98
N ALA A 341 23.94 5.16 -7.85
CA ALA A 341 22.75 6.00 -7.83
C ALA A 341 21.52 5.17 -7.45
N TRP A 342 20.69 5.69 -6.54
CA TRP A 342 19.51 5.01 -6.02
C TRP A 342 18.27 5.93 -6.07
N SER A 343 17.08 5.35 -6.11
CA SER A 343 15.81 6.07 -6.07
C SER A 343 14.66 5.25 -5.44
N VAL A 344 13.71 5.92 -4.79
CA VAL A 344 12.44 5.34 -4.30
C VAL A 344 11.25 5.98 -5.02
N ARG A 345 11.00 5.55 -6.25
CA ARG A 345 9.93 6.13 -7.08
C ARG A 345 8.64 5.34 -6.95
N LYS A 346 7.53 6.06 -6.81
CA LYS A 346 6.16 5.53 -6.77
C LYS A 346 5.24 6.31 -7.72
N ASP A 347 4.00 5.87 -7.82
CA ASP A 347 3.00 6.49 -8.70
C ASP A 347 2.72 7.95 -8.36
N ARG A 348 2.69 8.31 -7.06
CA ARG A 348 2.47 9.68 -6.57
C ARG A 348 3.62 10.65 -6.89
N THR A 349 4.81 10.13 -7.22
CA THR A 349 6.01 10.93 -7.47
C THR A 349 6.34 11.09 -8.96
N LYS A 350 5.52 10.50 -9.85
CA LYS A 350 5.71 10.53 -11.31
C LYS A 350 5.80 11.95 -11.90
N GLY A 351 5.08 12.91 -11.33
CA GLY A 351 5.04 14.31 -11.78
C GLY A 351 6.20 15.19 -11.27
N ASN A 352 7.13 14.65 -10.49
CA ASN A 352 8.18 15.44 -9.86
C ASN A 352 9.28 15.82 -10.87
N THR A 353 9.28 17.08 -11.31
CA THR A 353 10.22 17.59 -12.33
C THR A 353 11.67 17.56 -11.87
N SER A 354 11.96 17.97 -10.63
CA SER A 354 13.33 17.97 -10.07
C SER A 354 13.92 16.58 -10.05
N TYR A 355 13.11 15.59 -9.67
CA TYR A 355 13.48 14.18 -9.73
C TYR A 355 13.81 13.73 -11.15
N ARG A 356 12.93 14.01 -12.12
CA ARG A 356 13.14 13.64 -13.52
C ARG A 356 14.44 14.22 -14.09
N LEU A 357 14.69 15.50 -13.85
CA LEU A 357 15.94 16.17 -14.27
C LEU A 357 17.17 15.53 -13.60
N SER A 358 17.08 15.20 -12.31
CA SER A 358 18.19 14.56 -11.60
C SER A 358 18.52 13.18 -12.18
N VAL A 359 17.51 12.35 -12.45
CA VAL A 359 17.70 11.04 -13.08
C VAL A 359 18.33 11.18 -14.47
N GLU A 360 17.81 12.09 -15.29
CA GLU A 360 18.35 12.36 -16.63
C GLU A 360 19.83 12.75 -16.59
N ILE A 361 20.23 13.61 -15.66
CA ILE A 361 21.65 14.01 -15.48
C ILE A 361 22.51 12.82 -15.05
N LEU A 362 22.04 11.99 -14.12
CA LEU A 362 22.79 10.82 -13.64
C LEU A 362 22.96 9.77 -14.74
N GLU A 363 21.90 9.49 -15.50
CA GLU A 363 21.93 8.55 -16.62
C GLU A 363 22.86 9.04 -17.75
N ASN A 364 22.81 10.34 -18.08
CA ASN A 364 23.73 10.95 -19.05
C ASN A 364 25.20 10.90 -18.60
N ALA A 365 25.45 10.82 -17.29
CA ALA A 365 26.79 10.62 -16.72
C ALA A 365 27.21 9.15 -16.66
N GLY A 366 26.39 8.21 -17.17
CA GLY A 366 26.67 6.78 -17.17
C GLY A 366 26.35 6.07 -15.86
N MET A 367 25.58 6.68 -14.95
CA MET A 367 25.14 6.06 -13.70
C MET A 367 23.73 5.48 -13.86
N SER A 368 23.58 4.17 -13.65
CA SER A 368 22.26 3.54 -13.60
C SER A 368 21.62 3.75 -12.23
N VAL A 369 20.38 4.26 -12.21
CA VAL A 369 19.63 4.52 -10.97
C VAL A 369 18.90 3.25 -10.53
N GLN A 370 19.34 2.67 -9.42
CA GLN A 370 18.78 1.46 -8.82
C GLN A 370 17.57 1.76 -7.93
N SER A 371 16.68 0.80 -7.74
CA SER A 371 15.54 0.95 -6.81
C SER A 371 16.00 0.72 -5.38
N GLY A 372 15.80 1.73 -4.52
CA GLY A 372 15.99 1.64 -3.07
C GLY A 372 14.74 1.20 -2.30
N SER A 373 13.63 0.91 -2.99
CA SER A 373 12.32 0.71 -2.34
C SER A 373 12.33 -0.49 -1.40
N LYS A 374 12.88 -1.64 -1.82
CA LYS A 374 13.01 -2.83 -0.96
C LYS A 374 13.77 -2.52 0.32
N VAL A 375 14.91 -1.85 0.22
CA VAL A 375 15.74 -1.47 1.37
C VAL A 375 14.98 -0.52 2.32
N LEU A 376 14.26 0.46 1.77
CA LEU A 376 13.50 1.41 2.58
C LEU A 376 12.28 0.75 3.23
N HIS A 377 11.59 -0.14 2.51
CA HIS A 377 10.46 -0.90 3.04
C HIS A 377 10.89 -1.83 4.18
N GLU A 378 12.08 -2.43 4.14
CA GLU A 378 12.60 -3.18 5.29
C GLU A 378 12.81 -2.33 6.53
N LEU A 379 13.15 -1.04 6.38
CA LEU A 379 13.25 -0.11 7.50
C LEU A 379 11.87 0.25 8.06
N ARG A 380 10.91 0.54 7.18
CA ARG A 380 9.51 0.82 7.55
C ARG A 380 8.78 -0.40 8.13
N TRP A 381 9.21 -1.60 7.78
CA TRP A 381 8.56 -2.85 8.18
C TRP A 381 8.57 -3.04 9.70
N ARG A 382 9.67 -2.66 10.36
CA ARG A 382 9.79 -2.64 11.82
C ARG A 382 9.60 -1.22 12.36
N LYS A 383 8.57 -1.04 13.17
CA LYS A 383 8.22 0.26 13.74
C LYS A 383 9.12 0.59 14.94
N SER A 384 9.57 1.84 15.03
CA SER A 384 10.21 2.37 16.23
C SER A 384 9.21 2.48 17.40
N PRO A 385 9.66 2.64 18.65
CA PRO A 385 8.75 2.91 19.76
C PRO A 385 7.81 4.10 19.53
N ALA A 386 8.29 5.18 18.91
CA ALA A 386 7.47 6.35 18.61
C ALA A 386 6.43 6.07 17.51
N GLU A 387 6.78 5.24 16.53
CA GLU A 387 5.82 4.77 15.52
C GLU A 387 4.74 3.86 16.13
N ILE A 388 5.14 2.96 17.04
CA ILE A 388 4.21 2.09 17.76
C ILE A 388 3.21 2.91 18.58
N ASP A 389 3.65 3.98 19.25
CA ASP A 389 2.74 4.84 20.02
C ASP A 389 1.74 5.59 19.12
N LEU A 390 2.16 6.00 17.91
CA LEU A 390 1.24 6.54 16.90
C LEU A 390 0.24 5.50 16.41
N MET A 391 0.70 4.26 16.19
CA MET A 391 -0.15 3.14 15.79
C MET A 391 -1.20 2.83 16.87
N ARG A 392 -0.80 2.74 18.15
CA ARG A 392 -1.75 2.62 19.28
C ARG A 392 -2.79 3.73 19.27
N ARG A 393 -2.37 4.97 19.03
CA ARG A 393 -3.28 6.13 19.01
C ARG A 393 -4.28 6.05 17.85
N VAL A 394 -3.82 5.76 16.63
CA VAL A 394 -4.70 5.72 15.44
C VAL A 394 -5.65 4.52 15.48
N CYS A 395 -5.22 3.36 15.99
CA CYS A 395 -6.07 2.20 16.19
C CYS A 395 -7.14 2.43 17.27
N SER A 396 -6.80 3.13 18.37
CA SER A 396 -7.79 3.55 19.39
C SER A 396 -8.86 4.46 18.78
N ILE A 397 -8.44 5.48 18.01
CA ILE A 397 -9.38 6.40 17.34
C ILE A 397 -10.33 5.63 16.40
N GLY A 398 -9.77 4.77 15.54
CA GLY A 398 -10.57 3.97 14.61
C GLY A 398 -11.54 3.03 15.33
N SER A 399 -11.10 2.39 16.41
CA SER A 399 -11.90 1.46 17.20
C SER A 399 -13.07 2.14 17.93
N GLU A 400 -12.82 3.30 18.55
CA GLU A 400 -13.85 4.10 19.22
C GLU A 400 -14.88 4.64 18.20
N ALA A 401 -14.41 5.10 17.04
CA ALA A 401 -15.27 5.57 15.95
C ALA A 401 -16.13 4.44 15.37
N MET A 402 -15.56 3.26 15.17
CA MET A 402 -16.27 2.06 14.71
C MET A 402 -17.34 1.64 15.73
N ALA A 403 -16.99 1.59 17.03
CA ALA A 403 -17.96 1.26 18.08
C ALA A 403 -19.12 2.27 18.14
N SER A 404 -18.84 3.58 18.00
CA SER A 404 -19.89 4.61 17.91
C SER A 404 -20.78 4.41 16.67
N THR A 405 -20.19 4.04 15.54
CA THR A 405 -20.91 3.78 14.28
C THR A 405 -21.80 2.53 14.38
N ILE A 406 -21.30 1.44 14.97
CA ILE A 406 -22.09 0.23 15.24
C ILE A 406 -23.31 0.57 16.09
N LYS A 407 -23.11 1.35 17.17
CA LYS A 407 -24.22 1.78 18.04
C LYS A 407 -25.24 2.63 17.29
N PHE A 408 -24.77 3.54 16.44
CA PHE A 408 -25.63 4.46 15.68
C PHE A 408 -26.44 3.78 14.56
N SER A 409 -25.94 2.68 13.98
CA SER A 409 -26.57 2.06 12.80
C SER A 409 -28.00 1.59 13.05
N SER A 410 -28.84 1.55 12.02
CA SER A 410 -30.18 0.94 12.09
C SER A 410 -30.66 0.50 10.71
N ALA A 411 -31.58 -0.46 10.67
CA ALA A 411 -32.32 -0.75 9.44
C ALA A 411 -33.04 0.52 8.93
N GLY A 412 -33.18 0.64 7.61
CA GLY A 412 -33.76 1.79 6.92
C GLY A 412 -32.80 2.95 6.66
N GLN A 413 -31.58 2.93 7.19
CA GLN A 413 -30.51 3.87 6.80
C GLN A 413 -29.88 3.45 5.48
N GLU A 414 -29.35 4.41 4.73
CA GLU A 414 -28.44 4.12 3.61
C GLU A 414 -27.05 3.79 4.15
N GLU A 415 -26.33 2.88 3.49
CA GLU A 415 -24.96 2.48 3.84
C GLU A 415 -24.01 3.69 3.95
N ASN A 416 -24.12 4.67 3.05
CA ASN A 416 -23.32 5.89 3.05
C ASN A 416 -23.48 6.73 4.32
N VAL A 417 -24.62 6.63 5.01
CA VAL A 417 -24.82 7.34 6.30
C VAL A 417 -23.82 6.83 7.34
N LEU A 418 -23.48 5.53 7.31
CA LEU A 418 -22.49 4.95 8.22
C LEU A 418 -21.07 5.42 7.87
N ILE A 419 -20.75 5.62 6.59
CA ILE A 419 -19.48 6.25 6.17
C ILE A 419 -19.37 7.65 6.77
N GLY A 420 -20.41 8.48 6.63
CA GLY A 420 -20.44 9.83 7.18
C GLY A 420 -20.32 9.83 8.71
N LYS A 421 -20.96 8.88 9.40
CA LYS A 421 -20.85 8.71 10.84
C LYS A 421 -19.42 8.35 11.27
N MET A 422 -18.79 7.40 10.58
CA MET A 422 -17.42 6.98 10.87
C MET A 422 -16.40 8.11 10.64
N ASP A 423 -16.49 8.84 9.52
CA ASP A 423 -15.60 9.99 9.26
C ASP A 423 -15.78 11.08 10.33
N PHE A 424 -17.03 11.39 10.70
CA PHE A 424 -17.32 12.34 11.77
C PHE A 424 -16.65 11.95 13.09
N GLU A 425 -16.81 10.70 13.53
CA GLU A 425 -16.25 10.25 14.81
C GLU A 425 -14.72 10.18 14.78
N CYS A 426 -14.13 9.69 13.68
CA CYS A 426 -12.68 9.68 13.52
C CYS A 426 -12.09 11.09 13.66
N ARG A 427 -12.69 12.07 12.96
CA ARG A 427 -12.26 13.48 13.02
C ARG A 427 -12.48 14.08 14.40
N LEU A 428 -13.60 13.79 15.05
CA LEU A 428 -13.91 14.27 16.40
C LEU A 428 -12.86 13.81 17.42
N LEU A 429 -12.37 12.57 17.27
CA LEU A 429 -11.34 11.97 18.13
C LEU A 429 -9.90 12.35 17.76
N GLY A 430 -9.73 13.12 16.67
CA GLY A 430 -8.48 13.76 16.29
C GLY A 430 -7.78 13.18 15.05
N ALA A 431 -8.39 12.22 14.33
CA ALA A 431 -7.84 11.77 13.06
C ALA A 431 -7.90 12.89 11.99
N GLU A 432 -6.92 12.90 11.10
CA GLU A 432 -6.84 13.90 10.01
C GLU A 432 -7.92 13.64 8.93
N LYS A 433 -8.17 12.37 8.65
CA LYS A 433 -9.07 11.84 7.63
C LYS A 433 -9.23 10.32 7.78
N LEU A 434 -10.15 9.74 7.02
CA LEU A 434 -10.15 8.30 6.74
C LEU A 434 -8.89 7.89 5.97
N ALA A 435 -8.37 6.69 6.26
CA ALA A 435 -7.14 6.18 5.67
C ALA A 435 -7.34 5.67 4.22
N TYR A 436 -8.52 5.14 3.93
CA TYR A 436 -8.95 4.58 2.65
C TYR A 436 -10.47 4.75 2.49
N PRO A 437 -11.03 4.65 1.28
CA PRO A 437 -12.47 4.64 1.06
C PRO A 437 -13.11 3.46 1.83
N PRO A 438 -14.00 3.71 2.80
CA PRO A 438 -14.61 2.63 3.58
C PRO A 438 -15.45 1.69 2.72
N VAL A 439 -15.44 0.40 3.06
CA VAL A 439 -16.41 -0.57 2.55
C VAL A 439 -17.57 -0.62 3.54
N VAL A 440 -18.79 -0.38 3.07
CA VAL A 440 -20.02 -0.57 3.86
C VAL A 440 -21.00 -1.36 3.01
N GLY A 441 -21.03 -2.68 3.23
CA GLY A 441 -21.93 -3.58 2.51
C GLY A 441 -22.89 -4.27 3.47
N ALA A 442 -24.18 -4.04 3.30
CA ALA A 442 -25.22 -4.79 4.01
C ALA A 442 -25.80 -5.94 3.14
N GLY A 443 -26.20 -7.03 3.80
CA GLY A 443 -26.74 -8.21 3.14
C GLY A 443 -25.77 -8.83 2.14
N ASP A 444 -26.26 -9.20 0.96
CA ASP A 444 -25.46 -9.85 -0.09
C ASP A 444 -24.31 -8.98 -0.62
N ARG A 445 -24.40 -7.65 -0.42
CA ARG A 445 -23.36 -6.70 -0.87
C ARG A 445 -22.07 -6.84 -0.07
N ALA A 446 -22.14 -7.35 1.16
CA ALA A 446 -20.97 -7.72 1.95
C ALA A 446 -20.08 -8.77 1.28
N ASN A 447 -20.60 -9.51 0.28
CA ASN A 447 -19.82 -10.45 -0.50
C ASN A 447 -18.98 -9.81 -1.63
N THR A 448 -19.15 -8.51 -1.88
CA THR A 448 -18.27 -7.75 -2.75
C THR A 448 -17.15 -7.13 -1.91
N ILE A 449 -15.95 -7.73 -1.94
CA ILE A 449 -14.85 -7.44 -1.00
C ILE A 449 -14.46 -5.96 -0.95
N HIS A 450 -14.39 -5.30 -2.11
CA HIS A 450 -14.14 -3.85 -2.23
C HIS A 450 -15.42 -3.11 -2.66
N TYR A 451 -16.52 -3.32 -1.95
CA TYR A 451 -17.79 -2.64 -2.21
C TYR A 451 -17.72 -1.16 -1.79
N LEU A 452 -17.41 -0.28 -2.73
CA LEU A 452 -17.22 1.16 -2.49
C LEU A 452 -18.45 2.02 -2.81
N ASP A 453 -19.48 1.45 -3.41
CA ASP A 453 -20.66 2.21 -3.83
C ASP A 453 -21.45 2.73 -2.62
N ALA A 454 -21.62 1.88 -1.59
CA ALA A 454 -22.27 2.18 -0.31
C ALA A 454 -23.58 2.99 -0.45
N ASN A 455 -24.38 2.72 -1.46
CA ASN A 455 -25.51 3.56 -1.85
C ASN A 455 -26.87 2.85 -1.72
N GLN A 456 -26.91 1.72 -1.01
CA GLN A 456 -28.14 0.95 -0.82
C GLN A 456 -28.70 1.12 0.59
N LEU A 457 -30.00 0.83 0.71
CA LEU A 457 -30.68 0.77 2.01
C LEU A 457 -30.29 -0.51 2.76
N ILE A 458 -30.05 -0.36 4.06
CA ILE A 458 -29.83 -1.47 4.99
C ILE A 458 -31.20 -2.04 5.36
N CYS A 459 -31.44 -3.32 5.05
CA CYS A 459 -32.70 -3.97 5.38
C CYS A 459 -32.70 -4.58 6.78
N GLU A 460 -33.90 -4.82 7.31
CA GLU A 460 -34.07 -5.53 8.59
C GLU A 460 -33.48 -6.95 8.50
N ASN A 461 -32.80 -7.39 9.56
CA ASN A 461 -32.13 -8.70 9.67
C ASN A 461 -30.97 -8.96 8.69
N GLU A 462 -30.47 -7.95 7.96
CA GLU A 462 -29.20 -8.06 7.24
C GLU A 462 -28.02 -7.94 8.21
N LEU A 463 -26.88 -8.53 7.84
CA LEU A 463 -25.59 -8.13 8.44
C LEU A 463 -25.08 -6.90 7.71
N ILE A 464 -24.40 -6.02 8.45
CA ILE A 464 -23.62 -4.90 7.93
C ILE A 464 -22.16 -5.28 8.12
N LEU A 465 -21.41 -5.36 7.03
CA LEU A 465 -19.95 -5.43 7.04
C LEU A 465 -19.42 -4.01 6.80
N MET A 466 -18.64 -3.50 7.75
CA MET A 466 -17.94 -2.24 7.61
C MET A 466 -16.45 -2.41 7.82
N ASP A 467 -15.68 -2.04 6.81
CA ASP A 467 -14.22 -1.95 6.82
C ASP A 467 -13.82 -0.49 6.64
N ALA A 468 -13.19 0.07 7.66
CA ALA A 468 -12.84 1.48 7.69
C ALA A 468 -11.66 1.72 8.63
N GLY A 469 -10.77 2.63 8.23
CA GLY A 469 -9.62 3.04 9.01
C GLY A 469 -9.43 4.54 8.99
N CYS A 470 -8.62 5.06 9.91
CA CYS A 470 -8.33 6.49 10.00
C CYS A 470 -6.82 6.77 9.95
N GLU A 471 -6.44 8.02 9.66
CA GLU A 471 -5.04 8.45 9.60
C GLU A 471 -4.74 9.48 10.70
N PHE A 472 -3.68 9.25 11.47
CA PHE A 472 -3.18 10.19 12.47
C PHE A 472 -1.65 10.25 12.43
N GLY A 473 -1.08 11.45 12.31
CA GLY A 473 0.39 11.61 12.25
C GLY A 473 1.04 10.97 11.02
N GLY A 474 0.25 10.60 10.00
CA GLY A 474 0.67 9.88 8.80
C GLY A 474 0.53 8.36 8.89
N TYR A 475 0.28 7.79 10.07
CA TYR A 475 0.05 6.35 10.29
C TYR A 475 -1.44 6.04 10.22
N VAL A 476 -1.78 4.80 9.84
CA VAL A 476 -3.17 4.39 9.60
C VAL A 476 -3.59 3.22 10.48
N SER A 477 -4.89 3.15 10.79
CA SER A 477 -5.55 1.95 11.31
C SER A 477 -6.32 1.23 10.21
N ASP A 478 -6.62 -0.04 10.43
CA ASP A 478 -7.43 -0.89 9.56
C ASP A 478 -8.32 -1.80 10.40
N ILE A 479 -9.64 -1.63 10.31
CA ILE A 479 -10.57 -2.38 11.16
C ILE A 479 -11.85 -2.72 10.40
N THR A 480 -12.14 -4.02 10.36
CA THR A 480 -13.40 -4.56 9.88
C THR A 480 -14.22 -5.12 11.04
N ARG A 481 -15.49 -4.75 11.08
CA ARG A 481 -16.52 -5.36 11.95
C ARG A 481 -17.73 -5.75 11.12
N THR A 482 -18.36 -6.86 11.51
CA THR A 482 -19.64 -7.28 10.97
C THR A 482 -20.66 -7.42 12.10
N TRP A 483 -21.86 -6.85 11.95
CA TRP A 483 -22.91 -6.89 12.98
C TRP A 483 -24.32 -6.90 12.36
N PRO A 484 -25.36 -7.36 13.08
CA PRO A 484 -26.72 -7.33 12.56
C PRO A 484 -27.28 -5.90 12.53
N SER A 485 -28.04 -5.57 11.48
CA SER A 485 -28.84 -4.35 11.42
C SER A 485 -29.92 -4.32 12.52
N SER A 486 -30.39 -5.50 12.92
CA SER A 486 -31.27 -5.72 14.07
C SER A 486 -30.48 -5.77 15.40
N THR A 487 -31.16 -6.11 16.51
CA THR A 487 -30.52 -6.16 17.84
C THR A 487 -29.81 -7.49 18.14
N SER A 488 -29.98 -8.51 17.29
CA SER A 488 -29.47 -9.86 17.50
C SER A 488 -29.13 -10.57 16.19
N PHE A 489 -28.12 -11.43 16.20
CA PHE A 489 -27.81 -12.28 15.06
C PHE A 489 -28.92 -13.31 14.85
N THR A 490 -29.30 -13.57 13.59
CA THR A 490 -30.14 -14.73 13.26
C THR A 490 -29.36 -16.03 13.45
N GLY A 491 -30.05 -17.18 13.52
CA GLY A 491 -29.40 -18.49 13.68
C GLY A 491 -28.26 -18.77 12.69
N PRO A 492 -28.49 -18.66 11.36
CA PRO A 492 -27.44 -18.84 10.36
C PRO A 492 -26.28 -17.85 10.48
N GLN A 493 -26.59 -16.57 10.75
CA GLN A 493 -25.57 -15.54 10.94
C GLN A 493 -24.71 -15.82 12.17
N ALA A 494 -25.33 -16.20 13.29
CA ALA A 494 -24.65 -16.52 14.53
C ALA A 494 -23.69 -17.70 14.36
N LEU A 495 -24.13 -18.78 13.69
CA LEU A 495 -23.29 -19.96 13.44
C LEU A 495 -22.04 -19.62 12.62
N LEU A 496 -22.19 -18.83 11.55
CA LEU A 496 -21.06 -18.43 10.72
C LEU A 496 -20.14 -17.45 11.43
N TYR A 497 -20.72 -16.52 12.19
CA TYR A 497 -19.94 -15.54 12.96
C TYR A 497 -19.09 -16.22 14.03
N ASP A 498 -19.62 -17.23 14.72
CA ASP A 498 -18.87 -18.01 15.71
C ASP A 498 -17.66 -18.72 15.07
N ILE A 499 -17.84 -19.35 13.91
CA ILE A 499 -16.74 -19.97 13.16
C ILE A 499 -15.66 -18.93 12.82
N LEU A 500 -16.07 -17.76 12.35
CA LEU A 500 -15.16 -16.69 11.94
C LEU A 500 -14.40 -16.11 13.15
N TYR A 501 -15.12 -15.86 14.23
CA TYR A 501 -14.59 -15.33 15.48
C TYR A 501 -13.59 -16.31 16.11
N ASP A 502 -13.93 -17.60 16.21
CA ASP A 502 -13.06 -18.65 16.72
C ASP A 502 -11.79 -18.80 15.85
N CYS A 503 -11.94 -18.69 14.53
CA CYS A 503 -10.81 -18.67 13.59
C CYS A 503 -9.86 -17.51 13.90
N GLN A 504 -10.38 -16.27 14.00
CA GLN A 504 -9.55 -15.10 14.28
C GLN A 504 -8.83 -15.21 15.63
N LEU A 505 -9.52 -15.62 16.69
CA LEU A 505 -8.92 -15.82 18.01
C LEU A 505 -7.80 -16.86 17.97
N HIS A 506 -8.01 -17.97 17.27
CA HIS A 506 -6.99 -19.02 17.11
C HIS A 506 -5.74 -18.53 16.37
N LEU A 507 -5.91 -17.69 15.35
CA LEU A 507 -4.80 -17.09 14.61
C LEU A 507 -4.00 -16.12 15.48
N ILE A 508 -4.68 -15.21 16.18
CA ILE A 508 -4.04 -14.26 17.10
C ILE A 508 -3.31 -15.00 18.23
N ASP A 509 -3.90 -16.07 18.77
CA ASP A 509 -3.22 -16.93 19.75
C ASP A 509 -2.01 -17.65 19.14
N GLY A 510 -2.11 -18.15 17.91
CA GLY A 510 -1.00 -18.77 17.19
C GLY A 510 0.18 -17.82 16.98
N LEU A 511 -0.08 -16.56 16.65
CA LEU A 511 0.92 -15.49 16.58
C LEU A 511 1.50 -15.19 17.98
N ARG A 512 0.65 -15.08 19.00
CA ARG A 512 1.05 -14.84 20.40
C ARG A 512 2.01 -15.90 20.91
N GLN A 513 1.72 -17.16 20.62
CA GLN A 513 2.51 -18.32 21.02
C GLN A 513 3.68 -18.62 20.05
N ARG A 514 3.88 -17.79 19.01
CA ARG A 514 4.89 -17.97 17.96
C ARG A 514 4.80 -19.33 17.23
N ARG A 515 3.62 -19.96 17.22
CA ARG A 515 3.32 -21.15 16.40
C ARG A 515 3.14 -20.78 14.92
N LEU A 516 2.68 -19.55 14.67
CA LEU A 516 2.56 -18.96 13.34
C LEU A 516 3.65 -17.90 13.22
N GLY A 517 4.66 -18.18 12.37
CA GLY A 517 5.88 -17.37 12.30
C GLY A 517 5.84 -16.26 11.27
N ASP A 518 4.90 -16.30 10.33
CA ASP A 518 4.82 -15.38 9.19
C ASP A 518 3.37 -15.27 8.67
N LEU A 519 3.11 -14.33 7.77
CA LEU A 519 1.78 -14.12 7.20
C LEU A 519 1.32 -15.32 6.35
N ARG A 520 2.23 -16.05 5.69
CA ARG A 520 1.91 -17.20 4.85
C ARG A 520 1.42 -18.41 5.66
N SER A 521 2.13 -18.78 6.71
CA SER A 521 1.76 -19.83 7.66
C SER A 521 0.44 -19.49 8.37
N THR A 522 0.25 -18.22 8.74
CA THR A 522 -1.01 -17.71 9.28
C THR A 522 -2.17 -17.85 8.28
N TYR A 523 -1.94 -17.56 7.00
CA TYR A 523 -2.93 -17.72 5.94
C TYR A 523 -3.33 -19.20 5.73
N MET A 524 -2.35 -20.10 5.71
CA MET A 524 -2.64 -21.52 5.59
C MET A 524 -3.45 -22.04 6.79
N GLU A 525 -3.09 -21.63 8.01
CA GLU A 525 -3.84 -21.98 9.23
C GLU A 525 -5.27 -21.44 9.17
N MET A 526 -5.48 -20.21 8.68
CA MET A 526 -6.81 -19.62 8.51
C MET A 526 -7.69 -20.50 7.61
N LEU A 527 -7.18 -20.91 6.44
CA LEU A 527 -7.94 -21.76 5.53
C LEU A 527 -8.30 -23.11 6.16
N VAL A 528 -7.41 -23.71 6.95
CA VAL A 528 -7.69 -24.95 7.69
C VAL A 528 -8.80 -24.72 8.72
N ARG A 529 -8.72 -23.65 9.53
CA ARG A 529 -9.68 -23.37 10.60
C ARG A 529 -11.08 -23.07 10.05
N LEU A 530 -11.17 -22.24 9.01
CA LEU A 530 -12.43 -21.99 8.32
C LEU A 530 -13.01 -23.29 7.74
N GLY A 531 -12.19 -24.10 7.07
CA GLY A 531 -12.61 -25.39 6.52
C GLY A 531 -13.18 -26.34 7.57
N LEU A 532 -12.49 -26.52 8.70
CA LEU A 532 -12.94 -27.35 9.81
C LEU A 532 -14.23 -26.82 10.45
N GLY A 533 -14.33 -25.50 10.65
CA GLY A 533 -15.54 -24.86 11.15
C GLY A 533 -16.74 -25.11 10.25
N LEU A 534 -16.57 -24.93 8.94
CA LEU A 534 -17.62 -25.17 7.94
C LEU A 534 -18.01 -26.66 7.81
N GLN A 535 -17.08 -27.59 8.03
CA GLN A 535 -17.38 -29.01 8.13
C GLN A 535 -18.20 -29.35 9.39
N SER A 536 -17.93 -28.67 10.50
CA SER A 536 -18.62 -28.90 11.78
C SER A 536 -20.12 -28.60 11.71
N VAL A 537 -20.50 -27.59 10.93
CA VAL A 537 -21.91 -27.17 10.70
C VAL A 537 -22.53 -27.79 9.45
N GLY A 538 -21.78 -28.64 8.72
CA GLY A 538 -22.28 -29.35 7.54
C GLY A 538 -22.41 -28.53 6.27
N ILE A 539 -21.78 -27.35 6.19
CA ILE A 539 -21.69 -26.57 4.94
C ILE A 539 -20.69 -27.21 3.99
N LEU A 540 -19.53 -27.63 4.51
CA LEU A 540 -18.58 -28.46 3.78
C LEU A 540 -18.75 -29.94 4.15
N PRO A 541 -18.62 -30.88 3.19
CA PRO A 541 -18.66 -32.30 3.49
C PRO A 541 -17.54 -32.74 4.43
N LYS A 542 -17.90 -33.50 5.48
CA LYS A 542 -16.95 -34.04 6.47
C LYS A 542 -15.91 -35.01 5.88
N ASN A 543 -16.20 -35.58 4.72
CA ASN A 543 -15.32 -36.52 4.02
C ASN A 543 -14.38 -35.85 3.00
N PHE A 544 -14.38 -34.52 2.89
CA PHE A 544 -13.38 -33.82 2.08
C PHE A 544 -11.97 -34.16 2.56
N ARG A 545 -11.08 -34.45 1.60
CA ARG A 545 -9.65 -34.55 1.88
C ARG A 545 -9.11 -33.15 2.20
N ALA A 546 -7.96 -33.08 2.86
CA ALA A 546 -7.33 -31.80 3.22
C ALA A 546 -7.18 -30.85 2.02
N ALA A 547 -6.77 -31.36 0.85
CA ALA A 547 -6.64 -30.56 -0.36
C ALA A 547 -7.98 -29.97 -0.86
N ASP A 548 -9.05 -30.77 -0.82
CA ASP A 548 -10.38 -30.34 -1.28
C ASP A 548 -10.97 -29.30 -0.32
N MET A 549 -10.78 -29.51 1.00
CA MET A 549 -11.18 -28.55 2.03
C MET A 549 -10.43 -27.22 1.90
N LEU A 550 -9.11 -27.25 1.70
CA LEU A 550 -8.31 -26.03 1.51
C LEU A 550 -8.72 -25.29 0.24
N GLN A 551 -8.95 -26.01 -0.86
CA GLN A 551 -9.42 -25.42 -2.12
C GLN A 551 -10.77 -24.73 -1.94
N MET A 552 -11.72 -25.38 -1.25
CA MET A 552 -13.05 -24.79 -1.02
C MET A 552 -13.00 -23.63 -0.03
N SER A 553 -12.18 -23.73 1.02
CA SER A 553 -11.98 -22.63 1.97
C SER A 553 -11.36 -21.41 1.28
N GLY A 554 -10.42 -21.60 0.36
CA GLY A 554 -9.84 -20.51 -0.44
C GLY A 554 -10.80 -19.92 -1.50
N LYS A 555 -11.84 -20.67 -1.93
CA LYS A 555 -12.92 -20.09 -2.74
C LYS A 555 -13.88 -19.25 -1.91
N ILE A 556 -14.13 -19.66 -0.66
CA ILE A 556 -15.03 -18.98 0.27
C ILE A 556 -14.36 -17.74 0.87
N CYS A 557 -13.07 -17.79 1.16
CA CYS A 557 -12.23 -16.68 1.59
C CYS A 557 -11.16 -16.40 0.52
N PRO A 558 -11.47 -15.59 -0.49
CA PRO A 558 -10.61 -15.40 -1.66
C PRO A 558 -9.49 -14.36 -1.47
N HIS A 559 -9.40 -13.73 -0.29
CA HIS A 559 -8.32 -12.80 0.08
C HIS A 559 -7.34 -13.44 1.08
N HIS A 560 -6.24 -12.74 1.36
CA HIS A 560 -5.22 -13.16 2.31
C HIS A 560 -5.70 -12.96 3.76
N VAL A 561 -5.03 -13.54 4.75
CA VAL A 561 -5.36 -13.35 6.18
C VAL A 561 -4.96 -11.97 6.73
N GLY A 562 -4.24 -11.18 5.94
CA GLY A 562 -3.61 -9.95 6.43
C GLY A 562 -2.48 -9.43 5.56
N HIS A 563 -2.03 -8.22 5.92
CA HIS A 563 -0.93 -7.48 5.32
C HIS A 563 -0.17 -6.69 6.39
N TYR A 564 1.00 -6.16 6.04
CA TYR A 564 1.72 -5.22 6.91
C TYR A 564 0.98 -3.88 6.96
N LEU A 565 1.07 -3.19 8.09
CA LEU A 565 0.37 -1.93 8.33
C LEU A 565 1.33 -0.86 8.90
N GLY A 566 1.15 0.41 8.53
CA GLY A 566 1.96 1.51 9.05
C GLY A 566 1.60 2.86 8.44
N LEU A 567 2.50 3.43 7.64
CA LEU A 567 2.22 4.70 6.94
C LEU A 567 1.20 4.53 5.80
N ASP A 568 1.13 3.34 5.23
CA ASP A 568 0.15 2.93 4.23
C ASP A 568 -0.68 1.76 4.78
N VAL A 569 -1.90 1.58 4.27
CA VAL A 569 -2.81 0.49 4.68
C VAL A 569 -2.20 -0.86 4.32
N HIS A 570 -1.90 -1.05 3.04
CA HIS A 570 -1.03 -2.13 2.57
C HIS A 570 0.43 -1.66 2.60
N ASP A 571 1.05 -1.70 3.78
CA ASP A 571 2.40 -1.19 4.00
C ASP A 571 3.48 -2.11 3.41
N THR A 572 4.64 -1.54 3.07
CA THR A 572 5.87 -2.28 2.74
C THR A 572 5.70 -3.43 1.73
N GLY A 573 4.98 -3.20 0.63
CA GLY A 573 4.64 -4.26 -0.35
C GLY A 573 5.82 -5.00 -1.01
N ASP A 574 7.06 -4.52 -0.85
CA ASP A 574 8.28 -5.23 -1.31
C ASP A 574 8.81 -6.26 -0.29
N VAL A 575 8.22 -6.34 0.91
CA VAL A 575 8.59 -7.30 1.94
C VAL A 575 7.75 -8.57 1.77
N ALA A 576 8.42 -9.72 1.67
CA ALA A 576 7.75 -11.00 1.45
C ALA A 576 6.83 -11.39 2.63
N LYS A 577 5.72 -12.08 2.34
CA LYS A 577 4.74 -12.52 3.35
C LYS A 577 5.17 -13.79 4.11
N ASP A 578 6.22 -14.47 3.68
CA ASP A 578 6.86 -15.59 4.38
C ASP A 578 8.13 -15.17 5.14
N ARG A 579 8.37 -13.86 5.27
CA ARG A 579 9.39 -13.32 6.17
C ARG A 579 8.96 -13.58 7.62
N PRO A 580 9.83 -14.17 8.47
CA PRO A 580 9.54 -14.34 9.88
C PRO A 580 9.19 -13.01 10.56
N LEU A 581 8.08 -12.98 11.28
CA LEU A 581 7.61 -11.81 12.01
C LEU A 581 8.52 -11.52 13.20
N GLU A 582 8.87 -10.25 13.35
CA GLU A 582 9.78 -9.79 14.39
C GLU A 582 9.09 -8.76 15.30
N PRO A 583 9.56 -8.58 16.55
CA PRO A 583 9.09 -7.52 17.43
C PRO A 583 9.16 -6.14 16.73
N GLY A 584 8.06 -5.39 16.82
CA GLY A 584 7.87 -4.10 16.16
C GLY A 584 7.17 -4.16 14.80
N VAL A 585 6.90 -5.35 14.26
CA VAL A 585 6.08 -5.51 13.05
C VAL A 585 4.60 -5.41 13.42
N ILE A 586 3.83 -4.70 12.60
CA ILE A 586 2.36 -4.61 12.74
C ILE A 586 1.71 -5.18 11.48
N ILE A 587 0.73 -6.05 11.69
CA ILE A 587 -0.05 -6.70 10.63
C ILE A 587 -1.55 -6.62 10.93
N THR A 588 -2.38 -6.73 9.90
CA THR A 588 -3.81 -7.04 10.06
C THR A 588 -4.01 -8.56 10.23
N VAL A 589 -5.07 -8.93 10.95
CA VAL A 589 -5.58 -10.32 11.03
C VAL A 589 -7.07 -10.31 10.72
N GLU A 590 -7.40 -10.59 9.47
CA GLU A 590 -8.67 -10.23 8.82
C GLU A 590 -9.41 -11.42 8.16
N PRO A 591 -9.63 -12.57 8.82
CA PRO A 591 -10.36 -13.67 8.19
C PRO A 591 -11.76 -13.26 7.73
N GLY A 592 -12.24 -13.87 6.64
CA GLY A 592 -13.58 -13.62 6.09
C GLY A 592 -14.30 -14.87 5.59
N LEU A 593 -15.62 -14.80 5.50
CA LEU A 593 -16.52 -15.79 4.89
C LEU A 593 -17.46 -15.06 3.93
N TYR A 594 -17.47 -15.45 2.66
CA TYR A 594 -18.33 -14.84 1.64
C TYR A 594 -19.14 -15.90 0.91
N PHE A 595 -20.46 -15.83 1.06
CA PHE A 595 -21.43 -16.72 0.44
C PHE A 595 -22.40 -15.90 -0.41
N ASN A 596 -22.00 -15.54 -1.63
CA ASN A 596 -22.91 -14.89 -2.59
C ASN A 596 -24.25 -15.64 -2.67
N SER A 597 -25.33 -14.88 -2.90
CA SER A 597 -26.68 -15.43 -3.03
C SER A 597 -26.84 -16.49 -4.14
N ASP A 598 -25.99 -16.45 -5.17
CA ASP A 598 -25.98 -17.37 -6.33
C ASP A 598 -25.17 -18.66 -6.12
N ARG A 599 -24.54 -18.85 -4.94
CA ARG A 599 -23.72 -20.03 -4.63
C ARG A 599 -24.59 -21.25 -4.34
N GLU A 600 -24.95 -21.98 -5.40
CA GLU A 600 -25.77 -23.20 -5.29
C GLU A 600 -25.11 -24.33 -4.47
N ASP A 601 -23.78 -24.32 -4.37
CA ASP A 601 -22.99 -25.26 -3.56
C ASP A 601 -23.01 -24.94 -2.05
N ILE A 602 -23.65 -23.84 -1.64
CA ILE A 602 -23.86 -23.46 -0.24
C ILE A 602 -25.32 -23.73 0.15
N PRO A 603 -25.63 -24.25 1.35
CA PRO A 603 -27.01 -24.45 1.77
C PRO A 603 -27.79 -23.13 1.87
N GLN A 604 -29.06 -23.14 1.45
CA GLN A 604 -29.90 -21.95 1.28
C GLN A 604 -29.88 -20.96 2.47
N PRO A 605 -29.93 -21.38 3.76
CA PRO A 605 -29.94 -20.44 4.88
C PRO A 605 -28.69 -19.58 5.04
N PHE A 606 -27.57 -19.95 4.40
CA PHE A 606 -26.29 -19.25 4.49
C PHE A 606 -25.98 -18.39 3.26
N ARG A 607 -26.74 -18.54 2.18
CA ARG A 607 -26.56 -17.76 0.95
C ARG A 607 -26.91 -16.29 1.21
N GLY A 608 -26.14 -15.38 0.62
CA GLY A 608 -26.25 -13.94 0.83
C GLY A 608 -25.50 -13.41 2.05
N ILE A 609 -24.81 -14.25 2.82
CA ILE A 609 -24.10 -13.83 4.03
C ILE A 609 -22.62 -13.61 3.71
N GLY A 610 -22.17 -12.36 3.83
CA GLY A 610 -20.76 -11.97 3.84
C GLY A 610 -20.35 -11.40 5.21
N MET A 611 -19.18 -11.79 5.70
CA MET A 611 -18.65 -11.30 6.98
C MET A 611 -17.12 -11.33 7.01
N ARG A 612 -16.54 -10.33 7.67
CA ARG A 612 -15.11 -10.24 8.00
C ARG A 612 -14.95 -9.66 9.40
N ILE A 613 -13.92 -10.12 10.12
CA ILE A 613 -13.51 -9.58 11.42
C ILE A 613 -12.01 -9.32 11.32
N GLU A 614 -11.60 -8.09 11.57
CA GLU A 614 -10.22 -7.66 11.38
C GLU A 614 -9.71 -6.87 12.57
N ASP A 615 -8.48 -7.16 12.96
CA ASP A 615 -7.77 -6.39 13.98
C ASP A 615 -6.33 -6.11 13.56
N ASP A 616 -5.85 -4.95 14.00
CA ASP A 616 -4.46 -4.54 13.90
C ASP A 616 -3.66 -5.16 15.05
N VAL A 617 -2.59 -5.87 14.73
CA VAL A 617 -1.81 -6.66 15.70
C VAL A 617 -0.34 -6.27 15.64
N LEU A 618 0.19 -5.81 16.77
CA LEU A 618 1.62 -5.57 16.99
C LEU A 618 2.28 -6.85 17.50
N ILE A 619 3.34 -7.29 16.81
CA ILE A 619 4.23 -8.34 17.28
C ILE A 619 5.18 -7.76 18.33
N THR A 620 5.21 -8.36 19.51
CA THR A 620 6.06 -7.93 20.65
C THR A 620 7.07 -9.01 21.00
N ASP A 621 8.03 -8.69 21.88
CA ASP A 621 9.00 -9.67 22.36
C ASP A 621 8.30 -10.86 23.07
N THR A 622 7.20 -10.60 23.78
CA THR A 622 6.48 -11.59 24.60
C THR A 622 5.22 -12.17 23.96
N GLY A 623 4.90 -11.80 22.71
CA GLY A 623 3.72 -12.30 22.01
C GLY A 623 3.13 -11.25 21.07
N VAL A 624 1.86 -10.89 21.28
CA VAL A 624 1.15 -9.90 20.47
C VAL A 624 0.30 -8.96 21.32
N GLU A 625 0.20 -7.71 20.87
CA GLU A 625 -0.73 -6.69 21.36
C GLU A 625 -1.77 -6.42 20.26
N VAL A 626 -3.06 -6.53 20.58
CA VAL A 626 -4.17 -6.22 19.66
C VAL A 626 -4.50 -4.75 19.81
N LEU A 627 -4.17 -3.94 18.81
CA LEU A 627 -4.25 -2.48 18.87
C LEU A 627 -5.70 -1.97 18.74
N THR A 628 -6.60 -2.78 18.18
CA THR A 628 -8.02 -2.49 17.94
C THR A 628 -8.97 -3.20 18.92
N ASP A 629 -8.45 -3.71 20.03
CA ASP A 629 -9.21 -4.51 21.00
C ASP A 629 -10.35 -3.73 21.68
N CYS A 630 -10.29 -2.40 21.69
CA CYS A 630 -11.35 -1.57 22.26
C CYS A 630 -12.62 -1.48 21.40
N CYS A 631 -12.62 -2.00 20.17
CA CYS A 631 -13.82 -2.15 19.37
C CYS A 631 -14.45 -3.55 19.58
N PRO A 632 -15.70 -3.66 20.08
CA PRO A 632 -16.35 -4.94 20.32
C PRO A 632 -16.39 -5.84 19.10
N LYS A 633 -16.14 -7.14 19.30
CA LYS A 633 -16.22 -8.18 18.26
C LYS A 633 -16.80 -9.50 18.74
N SER A 634 -17.02 -9.72 20.04
CA SER A 634 -17.81 -10.88 20.46
C SER A 634 -19.29 -10.62 20.09
N ARG A 635 -20.05 -11.66 19.75
CA ARG A 635 -21.49 -11.48 19.49
C ARG A 635 -22.21 -10.87 20.69
N THR A 636 -21.87 -11.32 21.90
CA THR A 636 -22.47 -10.81 23.13
C THR A 636 -22.25 -9.30 23.28
N ASP A 637 -21.04 -8.80 23.02
CA ASP A 637 -20.73 -7.38 23.14
C ASP A 637 -21.33 -6.57 22.00
N LEU A 638 -21.35 -7.11 20.78
CA LEU A 638 -22.00 -6.47 19.63
C LEU A 638 -23.50 -6.32 19.87
N GLU A 639 -24.20 -7.38 20.27
CA GLU A 639 -25.62 -7.31 20.59
C GLU A 639 -25.91 -6.39 21.78
N ALA A 640 -25.05 -6.39 22.80
CA ALA A 640 -25.17 -5.46 23.93
C ALA A 640 -25.00 -3.99 23.48
N LEU A 641 -24.11 -3.74 22.52
CA LEU A 641 -23.92 -2.42 21.93
C LEU A 641 -25.12 -1.99 21.08
N ARG A 642 -25.72 -2.91 20.31
CA ARG A 642 -26.91 -2.67 19.48
C ARG A 642 -28.19 -2.41 20.29
N ARG A 643 -28.27 -2.89 21.54
CA ARG A 643 -29.44 -2.69 22.43
C ARG A 643 -29.45 -1.34 23.17
N ARG A 644 -28.36 -0.56 23.12
CA ARG A 644 -28.20 0.73 23.83
C ARG A 644 -28.47 1.92 22.93
#